data_AF-W7N5K0-F1
#
_entry.id   AF-W7N5K0-F1
#
_cell.length_a   1.000
_cell.length_b   1.000
_cell.length_c   1.000
_cell.angle_alpha   90.00
_cell.angle_beta   90.00
_cell.angle_gamma   90.00
#
_symmetry.space_group_name_H-M   'P 1'
#
loop_
_entity.id
_entity.type
_entity.pdbx_description
1 polymer ?
#
loop_
_entity_poly.entity_id
_entity_poly.type
_entity_poly.pdbx_seq_one_letter_code
_entity_poly.pdbx_strand_id
1 'polypeptide(L)'
;MPHIHDNAVTNGHGDDYEPVNVIIPIGGIGSRFAKEGYRFPKPLINIVGQPMLLWLIDNLSLRPKDTLWIAVNEQIDHEFRIGQLVSKNFPKVNMKLLLLRHQTKGASETLYMVTQSMTKEHLQHRTVSLDCDTIYWNDILSSVRKLPSGHGGCFYFIDQGDKPIFSYIQTENESPGAQRIVDIQEKKAISNKANTGAYVFPSAADLKIWAAENLDVKHPDGAEVGEYYTSQVISMMVQSGVPFIGLPLQKKDFAVVGTPEQLQELLAALKKDNHSMPATLKKRRFCFDLDMTLVGVPAVSGDYSTCPPISKNIRLVQQLYKAGHYIIIQTARRMKTHSGNPGRVLADVGLVTFKQLSDYEIPYHEINFGKPYADVYVDDLAVNANLDTARELGWILDEPEVTPRLGQVRRSSAEDVKKAGMIAARDFNTVQIIRDKVIKSSKSEAILGELYFYAHMPPTLSRIFPSVYSVDYIPATSTYSITMENRRGRTFSHLLVGRSITKGRLTKFLETLHTIHTAPNTTSQPVMDVPEALDAKFAPKRPGDHPINIYANYGTKLRSRYFQHRDRYDALGPLAASLFARLDEFLDTYEAEEKGVHANVIHGDPVFSNAIISDDERTVSFIDVRCQLENYLTPEGDINYDLGKVLQSLCGYDYILFMSANNYDLTGALEDDKPLLDEADTELLNELQEQFFDFLKNNYSVRLHRKTLFRVTASLFFSLIPLHRKELGAVFLRMCKETLDKAGGIGY
;
A
#
# COMPACT_ATOMS: atom_id res chain seq x y z
N MET A 1 -36.12 -3.67 27.79
CA MET A 1 -35.72 -3.28 29.16
C MET A 1 -36.84 -3.71 30.10
N PRO A 2 -36.58 -4.10 31.36
CA PRO A 2 -35.33 -4.20 32.15
C PRO A 2 -35.09 -5.67 32.62
N HIS A 3 -34.06 -6.14 33.34
CA HIS A 3 -33.03 -5.58 34.21
C HIS A 3 -31.69 -6.32 33.98
N ILE A 4 -30.60 -5.57 33.93
CA ILE A 4 -29.23 -6.07 34.08
C ILE A 4 -28.93 -6.01 35.57
N HIS A 5 -28.54 -7.14 36.17
CA HIS A 5 -27.97 -7.14 37.51
C HIS A 5 -26.51 -6.70 37.43
N ASP A 6 -26.28 -5.46 37.83
CA ASP A 6 -24.98 -4.99 38.33
C ASP A 6 -24.64 -5.77 39.60
N ASN A 7 -23.54 -6.50 39.57
CA ASN A 7 -22.76 -6.84 40.75
C ASN A 7 -21.30 -6.50 40.44
N ALA A 8 -21.00 -5.21 40.54
CA ALA A 8 -19.64 -4.71 40.67
C ALA A 8 -19.13 -5.11 42.07
N VAL A 9 -18.56 -6.31 42.16
CA VAL A 9 -17.57 -6.59 43.21
C VAL A 9 -16.26 -5.99 42.72
N THR A 10 -15.94 -4.82 43.26
CA THR A 10 -14.64 -4.17 43.11
C THR A 10 -13.58 -4.99 43.83
N ASN A 11 -13.09 -6.05 43.19
CA ASN A 11 -11.83 -6.67 43.56
C ASN A 11 -10.71 -5.91 42.86
N GLY A 12 -9.90 -5.20 43.65
CA GLY A 12 -8.72 -4.45 43.23
C GLY A 12 -7.55 -5.32 42.78
N HIS A 13 -7.75 -6.13 41.73
CA HIS A 13 -6.67 -6.64 40.90
C HIS A 13 -6.86 -6.00 39.53
N GLY A 14 -6.05 -4.99 39.21
CA GLY A 14 -5.98 -4.49 37.84
C GLY A 14 -5.64 -5.67 36.93
N ASP A 15 -6.40 -5.85 35.85
CA ASP A 15 -6.18 -6.89 34.84
C ASP A 15 -4.77 -6.74 34.23
N ASP A 16 -3.80 -7.41 34.84
CA ASP A 16 -2.41 -7.47 34.42
C ASP A 16 -2.27 -8.58 33.37
N TYR A 17 -2.64 -8.24 32.13
CA TYR A 17 -2.40 -9.09 30.96
C TYR A 17 -1.52 -8.37 29.97
N GLU A 18 -0.68 -9.13 29.27
CA GLU A 18 0.13 -8.62 28.17
C GLU A 18 -0.78 -8.20 27.00
N PRO A 19 -0.69 -6.94 26.53
CA PRO A 19 -1.38 -6.49 25.33
C PRO A 19 -0.95 -7.27 24.09
N VAL A 20 -1.88 -7.44 23.14
CA VAL A 20 -1.61 -8.13 21.87
C VAL A 20 -1.90 -7.18 20.70
N ASN A 21 -1.04 -7.20 19.68
CA ASN A 21 -1.38 -6.65 18.38
C ASN A 21 -2.07 -7.71 17.53
N VAL A 22 -3.20 -7.36 16.91
CA VAL A 22 -3.83 -8.17 15.88
C VAL A 22 -3.69 -7.44 14.55
N ILE A 23 -3.07 -8.06 13.55
CA ILE A 23 -2.90 -7.51 12.22
C ILE A 23 -3.80 -8.28 11.25
N ILE A 24 -4.62 -7.56 10.48
CA ILE A 24 -5.40 -8.11 9.36
C ILE A 24 -4.84 -7.50 8.06
N PRO A 25 -4.00 -8.23 7.32
CA PRO A 25 -3.46 -7.76 6.04
C PRO A 25 -4.49 -7.96 4.91
N ILE A 26 -5.01 -6.86 4.39
CA ILE A 26 -5.96 -6.80 3.26
C ILE A 26 -5.22 -6.23 2.03
N GLY A 27 -4.07 -6.82 1.71
CA GLY A 27 -3.24 -6.40 0.59
C GLY A 27 -3.66 -6.99 -0.76
N GLY A 28 -4.43 -8.09 -0.80
CA GLY A 28 -4.72 -8.84 -2.03
C GLY A 28 -5.93 -8.34 -2.84
N ILE A 29 -5.87 -8.52 -4.16
CA ILE A 29 -6.92 -8.08 -5.12
C ILE A 29 -8.21 -8.93 -5.03
N GLY A 30 -8.15 -10.15 -4.48
CA GLY A 30 -9.35 -11.00 -4.33
C GLY A 30 -9.94 -11.52 -5.65
N SER A 31 -9.09 -11.74 -6.67
CA SER A 31 -9.50 -12.00 -8.06
C SER A 31 -10.39 -13.24 -8.27
N ARG A 32 -10.37 -14.22 -7.35
CA ARG A 32 -11.22 -15.43 -7.44
C ARG A 32 -12.72 -15.11 -7.34
N PHE A 33 -13.10 -14.21 -6.44
CA PHE A 33 -14.48 -13.80 -6.27
C PHE A 33 -14.97 -12.91 -7.43
N ALA A 34 -14.12 -12.00 -7.91
CA ALA A 34 -14.44 -11.16 -9.07
C ALA A 34 -14.75 -12.00 -10.33
N LYS A 35 -14.04 -13.12 -10.55
CA LYS A 35 -14.30 -14.05 -11.65
C LYS A 35 -15.69 -14.70 -11.58
N GLU A 36 -16.19 -14.94 -10.37
CA GLU A 36 -17.53 -15.47 -10.11
C GLU A 36 -18.60 -14.37 -9.99
N GLY A 37 -18.29 -13.14 -10.40
CA GLY A 37 -19.24 -12.04 -10.51
C GLY A 37 -19.54 -11.29 -9.21
N TYR A 38 -18.80 -11.55 -8.13
CA TYR A 38 -18.90 -10.75 -6.90
C TYR A 38 -18.38 -9.33 -7.15
N ARG A 39 -19.15 -8.33 -6.72
CA ARG A 39 -18.83 -6.92 -6.93
C ARG A 39 -17.92 -6.33 -5.85
N PHE A 40 -18.09 -6.77 -4.61
CA PHE A 40 -17.33 -6.26 -3.48
C PHE A 40 -15.96 -6.95 -3.38
N PRO A 41 -14.92 -6.23 -2.91
CA PRO A 41 -13.65 -6.86 -2.59
C PRO A 41 -13.85 -7.91 -1.50
N LYS A 42 -13.02 -8.96 -1.51
CA LYS A 42 -13.10 -10.11 -0.59
C LYS A 42 -13.49 -9.81 0.87
N PRO A 43 -12.84 -8.89 1.60
CA PRO A 43 -13.20 -8.58 3.00
C PRO A 43 -14.64 -8.07 3.19
N LEU A 44 -15.26 -7.54 2.13
CA LEU A 44 -16.60 -6.97 2.13
C LEU A 44 -17.67 -7.90 1.56
N ILE A 45 -17.31 -9.12 1.16
CA ILE A 45 -18.28 -10.10 0.72
C ILE A 45 -19.16 -10.49 1.91
N ASN A 46 -20.48 -10.42 1.68
CA ASN A 46 -21.46 -10.68 2.72
C ASN A 46 -21.59 -12.16 3.04
N ILE A 47 -21.73 -12.44 4.33
CA ILE A 47 -22.11 -13.73 4.89
C ILE A 47 -23.35 -13.46 5.73
N VAL A 48 -24.51 -13.84 5.21
CA VAL A 48 -25.83 -13.57 5.82
C VAL A 48 -26.01 -12.08 6.18
N GLY A 49 -25.76 -11.20 5.20
CA GLY A 49 -25.95 -9.75 5.34
C GLY A 49 -24.89 -9.00 6.16
N GLN A 50 -23.81 -9.66 6.61
CA GLN A 50 -22.68 -9.00 7.27
C GLN A 50 -21.37 -9.29 6.51
N PRO A 51 -20.53 -8.28 6.24
CA PRO A 51 -19.20 -8.46 5.67
C PRO A 51 -18.32 -9.46 6.41
N MET A 52 -17.60 -10.29 5.65
CA MET A 52 -16.62 -11.28 6.14
C MET A 52 -15.63 -10.70 7.16
N LEU A 53 -15.09 -9.50 6.90
CA LEU A 53 -14.16 -8.83 7.82
C LEU A 53 -14.81 -8.56 9.19
N LEU A 54 -16.08 -8.16 9.20
CA LEU A 54 -16.79 -7.91 10.45
C LEU A 54 -17.08 -9.21 11.20
N TRP A 55 -17.34 -10.32 10.49
CA TRP A 55 -17.46 -11.64 11.10
C TRP A 55 -16.17 -12.06 11.81
N LEU A 56 -15.01 -11.85 11.17
CA LEU A 56 -13.72 -12.12 11.82
C LEU A 56 -13.59 -11.31 13.12
N ILE A 57 -13.76 -9.98 13.04
CA ILE A 57 -13.53 -9.09 14.20
C ILE A 57 -14.54 -9.33 15.33
N ASP A 58 -15.83 -9.56 15.03
CA ASP A 58 -16.89 -9.82 16.03
C ASP A 58 -16.55 -11.01 16.95
N ASN A 59 -15.80 -11.99 16.45
CA ASN A 59 -15.48 -13.21 17.18
C ASN A 59 -14.10 -13.17 17.85
N LEU A 60 -13.39 -12.03 17.81
CA LEU A 60 -12.14 -11.87 18.54
C LEU A 60 -12.41 -11.34 19.95
N SER A 61 -11.85 -12.03 20.96
CA SER A 61 -11.83 -11.57 22.36
C SER A 61 -10.80 -10.46 22.58
N LEU A 62 -10.96 -9.34 21.87
CA LEU A 62 -10.14 -8.13 22.03
C LEU A 62 -10.39 -7.50 23.40
N ARG A 63 -9.31 -7.11 24.08
CA ARG A 63 -9.31 -6.46 25.38
C ARG A 63 -8.87 -5.00 25.24
N PRO A 64 -9.17 -4.11 26.23
CA PRO A 64 -8.95 -2.67 26.08
C PRO A 64 -7.52 -2.20 25.71
N LYS A 65 -6.48 -2.96 26.08
CA LYS A 65 -5.07 -2.64 25.76
C LYS A 65 -4.60 -3.25 24.43
N ASP A 66 -5.37 -4.17 23.83
CA ASP A 66 -5.02 -4.74 22.54
C ASP A 66 -5.16 -3.68 21.43
N THR A 67 -4.43 -3.88 20.33
CA THR A 67 -4.53 -2.99 19.16
C THR A 67 -4.83 -3.79 17.90
N LEU A 68 -5.88 -3.39 17.18
CA LEU A 68 -6.26 -3.96 15.89
C LEU A 68 -5.68 -3.12 14.76
N TRP A 69 -4.72 -3.68 14.03
CA TRP A 69 -4.10 -3.11 12.84
C TRP A 69 -4.76 -3.67 11.60
N ILE A 70 -5.31 -2.80 10.75
CA ILE A 70 -5.86 -3.20 9.45
C ILE A 70 -5.05 -2.50 8.37
N ALA A 71 -4.42 -3.28 7.49
CA ALA A 71 -3.72 -2.77 6.33
C ALA A 71 -4.53 -3.01 5.08
N VAL A 72 -4.86 -1.95 4.34
CA VAL A 72 -5.72 -2.02 3.15
C VAL A 72 -5.19 -1.11 2.07
N ASN A 73 -5.34 -1.49 0.80
CA ASN A 73 -4.99 -0.61 -0.31
C ASN A 73 -5.78 0.71 -0.24
N GLU A 74 -5.09 1.84 -0.41
CA GLU A 74 -5.66 3.19 -0.33
C GLU A 74 -6.85 3.38 -1.29
N GLN A 75 -6.78 2.82 -2.50
CA GLN A 75 -7.86 2.95 -3.49
C GLN A 75 -9.09 2.16 -3.06
N ILE A 76 -8.90 0.97 -2.47
CA ILE A 76 -9.99 0.13 -1.96
C ILE A 76 -10.68 0.84 -0.78
N ASP A 77 -9.93 1.40 0.16
CA ASP A 77 -10.54 2.15 1.26
C ASP A 77 -11.21 3.44 0.77
N HIS A 78 -10.65 4.10 -0.24
CA HIS A 78 -11.26 5.28 -0.83
C HIS A 78 -12.64 4.95 -1.46
N GLU A 79 -12.76 3.81 -2.12
CA GLU A 79 -14.00 3.38 -2.76
C GLU A 79 -15.02 2.83 -1.75
N PHE A 80 -14.58 2.00 -0.81
CA PHE A 80 -15.48 1.22 0.04
C PHE A 80 -15.52 1.63 1.52
N ARG A 81 -14.65 2.55 1.95
CA ARG A 81 -14.59 3.11 3.32
C ARG A 81 -14.50 2.02 4.41
N ILE A 82 -13.64 1.02 4.20
CA ILE A 82 -13.46 -0.13 5.12
C ILE A 82 -13.10 0.34 6.53
N GLY A 83 -12.23 1.34 6.65
CA GLY A 83 -11.86 1.91 7.95
C GLY A 83 -13.05 2.47 8.72
N GLN A 84 -13.92 3.24 8.03
CA GLN A 84 -15.12 3.81 8.64
C GLN A 84 -16.14 2.73 9.01
N LEU A 85 -16.28 1.70 8.17
CA LEU A 85 -17.14 0.55 8.45
C LEU A 85 -16.72 -0.14 9.76
N VAL A 86 -15.43 -0.43 9.92
CA VAL A 86 -14.90 -1.07 11.14
C VAL A 86 -15.06 -0.16 12.35
N SER A 87 -14.70 1.13 12.24
CA SER A 87 -14.83 2.10 13.35
C SER A 87 -16.28 2.28 13.81
N LYS A 88 -17.24 2.29 12.87
CA LYS A 88 -18.67 2.36 13.17
C LYS A 88 -19.16 1.14 13.95
N ASN A 89 -18.71 -0.05 13.55
CA ASN A 89 -19.17 -1.31 14.13
C ASN A 89 -18.46 -1.65 15.45
N PHE A 90 -17.23 -1.20 15.63
CA PHE A 90 -16.39 -1.51 16.79
C PHE A 90 -15.80 -0.25 17.47
N PRO A 91 -16.64 0.69 17.97
CA PRO A 91 -16.18 1.99 18.47
C PRO A 91 -15.31 1.92 19.74
N LYS A 92 -15.29 0.77 20.42
CA LYS A 92 -14.50 0.54 21.63
C LYS A 92 -13.16 -0.15 21.35
N VAL A 93 -12.94 -0.63 20.12
CA VAL A 93 -11.68 -1.28 19.74
C VAL A 93 -10.65 -0.21 19.38
N ASN A 94 -9.46 -0.31 19.97
CA ASN A 94 -8.32 0.51 19.54
C ASN A 94 -7.85 0.02 18.16
N MET A 95 -8.38 0.64 17.12
CA MET A 95 -8.07 0.30 15.73
C MET A 95 -7.05 1.30 15.15
N LYS A 96 -6.08 0.78 14.40
CA LYS A 96 -5.15 1.53 13.56
C LYS A 96 -5.31 1.08 12.11
N LEU A 97 -5.68 2.02 11.22
CA LEU A 97 -5.79 1.78 9.79
C LEU A 97 -4.49 2.22 9.10
N LEU A 98 -3.89 1.30 8.34
CA LEU A 98 -2.77 1.61 7.45
C LEU A 98 -3.23 1.54 5.99
N LEU A 99 -3.11 2.66 5.28
CA LEU A 99 -3.40 2.75 3.86
C LEU A 99 -2.15 2.39 3.05
N LEU A 100 -2.19 1.24 2.38
CA LEU A 100 -1.15 0.76 1.49
C LEU A 100 -1.19 1.58 0.20
N ARG A 101 -0.13 2.37 -0.01
CA ARG A 101 0.02 3.30 -1.15
C ARG A 101 0.30 2.60 -2.48
N HIS A 102 0.60 1.30 -2.43
CA HIS A 102 0.83 0.47 -3.58
C HIS A 102 0.38 -0.97 -3.29
N GLN A 103 0.16 -1.74 -4.35
CA GLN A 103 -0.15 -3.15 -4.26
C GLN A 103 1.06 -3.89 -3.68
N THR A 104 0.95 -4.55 -2.54
CA THR A 104 2.07 -5.34 -1.99
C THR A 104 2.23 -6.65 -2.76
N LYS A 105 3.44 -7.22 -2.73
CA LYS A 105 3.77 -8.53 -3.34
C LYS A 105 3.42 -9.72 -2.44
N GLY A 106 2.66 -9.51 -1.36
CA GLY A 106 2.20 -10.57 -0.49
C GLY A 106 1.96 -10.10 0.95
N ALA A 107 1.54 -11.04 1.78
CA ALA A 107 1.26 -10.79 3.19
C ALA A 107 2.51 -10.37 3.96
N SER A 108 3.69 -10.95 3.67
CA SER A 108 4.92 -10.62 4.39
C SER A 108 5.38 -9.16 4.14
N GLU A 109 5.28 -8.64 2.91
CA GLU A 109 5.54 -7.21 2.65
C GLU A 109 4.53 -6.31 3.38
N THR A 110 3.25 -6.73 3.42
CA THR A 110 2.19 -6.01 4.14
C THR A 110 2.46 -5.97 5.66
N LEU A 111 2.88 -7.10 6.25
CA LEU A 111 3.24 -7.19 7.67
C LEU A 111 4.48 -6.35 8.00
N TYR A 112 5.46 -6.30 7.10
CA TYR A 112 6.61 -5.41 7.25
C TYR A 112 6.18 -3.94 7.28
N MET A 113 5.33 -3.50 6.35
CA MET A 113 4.84 -2.12 6.32
C MET A 113 4.00 -1.75 7.58
N VAL A 114 3.21 -2.71 8.09
CA VAL A 114 2.45 -2.51 9.35
C VAL A 114 3.39 -2.35 10.54
N THR A 115 4.35 -3.26 10.70
CA THR A 115 5.30 -3.20 11.81
C THR A 115 6.25 -2.00 11.70
N GLN A 116 6.59 -1.55 10.49
CA GLN A 116 7.28 -0.28 10.27
C GLN A 116 6.49 0.94 10.71
N SER A 117 5.16 0.83 10.87
CA SER A 117 4.26 1.90 11.30
C SER A 117 3.91 1.87 12.79
N MET A 118 4.45 0.89 13.52
CA MET A 118 4.20 0.71 14.95
C MET A 118 5.13 1.58 15.79
N THR A 119 4.62 2.09 16.92
CA THR A 119 5.44 2.74 17.94
C THR A 119 6.30 1.71 18.70
N LYS A 120 7.30 2.17 19.45
CA LYS A 120 8.15 1.29 20.29
C LYS A 120 7.37 0.40 21.23
N GLU A 121 6.30 0.92 21.81
CA GLU A 121 5.39 0.15 22.68
C GLU A 121 4.74 -0.99 21.91
N HIS A 122 4.11 -0.70 20.76
CA HIS A 122 3.48 -1.74 19.95
C HIS A 122 4.49 -2.78 19.44
N LEU A 123 5.72 -2.38 19.12
CA LEU A 123 6.77 -3.31 18.66
C LEU A 123 7.13 -4.37 19.71
N GLN A 124 6.97 -4.08 21.01
CA GLN A 124 7.24 -5.02 22.10
C GLN A 124 6.13 -6.06 22.28
N HIS A 125 4.92 -5.77 21.80
CA HIS A 125 3.78 -6.65 22.02
C HIS A 125 3.82 -7.89 21.13
N ARG A 126 3.37 -9.01 21.70
CA ARG A 126 3.04 -10.22 20.94
C ARG A 126 2.07 -9.88 19.82
N THR A 127 2.31 -10.44 18.64
CA THR A 127 1.60 -10.00 17.43
C THR A 127 0.99 -11.20 16.70
N VAL A 128 -0.27 -11.08 16.31
CA VAL A 128 -1.02 -12.12 15.59
C VAL A 128 -1.41 -11.57 14.22
N SER A 129 -1.00 -12.24 13.14
CA SER A 129 -1.52 -12.00 11.79
C SER A 129 -2.70 -12.92 11.54
N LEU A 130 -3.82 -12.36 11.12
CA LEU A 130 -5.05 -13.09 10.78
C LEU A 130 -5.44 -12.82 9.33
N ASP A 131 -5.56 -13.87 8.53
CA ASP A 131 -6.10 -13.76 7.19
C ASP A 131 -7.57 -13.30 7.27
N CYS A 132 -7.94 -12.32 6.44
CA CYS A 132 -9.28 -11.71 6.47
C CYS A 132 -10.42 -12.67 6.04
N ASP A 133 -10.08 -13.88 5.63
CA ASP A 133 -10.97 -14.90 5.08
C ASP A 133 -11.12 -16.14 5.95
N THR A 134 -10.67 -16.06 7.20
CA THR A 134 -10.95 -17.09 8.19
C THR A 134 -11.77 -16.49 9.31
N ILE A 135 -12.86 -17.16 9.69
CA ILE A 135 -13.70 -16.81 10.84
C ILE A 135 -13.40 -17.81 11.95
N TYR A 136 -13.05 -17.31 13.13
CA TYR A 136 -12.78 -18.14 14.30
C TYR A 136 -13.99 -18.11 15.23
N TRP A 137 -14.49 -19.27 15.62
CA TRP A 137 -15.58 -19.40 16.59
C TRP A 137 -15.05 -19.66 18.01
N ASN A 138 -13.84 -20.17 18.10
CA ASN A 138 -13.11 -20.36 19.35
C ASN A 138 -12.29 -19.10 19.69
N ASP A 139 -12.07 -18.85 20.98
CA ASP A 139 -11.25 -17.74 21.46
C ASP A 139 -9.76 -18.02 21.25
N ILE A 140 -9.30 -17.71 20.03
CA ILE A 140 -7.89 -17.86 19.66
C ILE A 140 -7.00 -16.90 20.46
N LEU A 141 -7.47 -15.69 20.81
CA LEU A 141 -6.65 -14.69 21.50
C LEU A 141 -6.38 -15.07 22.96
N SER A 142 -7.28 -15.81 23.60
CA SER A 142 -7.00 -16.42 24.91
C SER A 142 -5.94 -17.51 24.82
N SER A 143 -5.88 -18.26 23.72
CA SER A 143 -4.81 -19.25 23.48
C SER A 143 -3.47 -18.56 23.19
N VAL A 144 -3.47 -17.48 22.41
CA VAL A 144 -2.29 -16.64 22.12
C VAL A 144 -1.63 -16.15 23.41
N ARG A 145 -2.41 -15.67 24.39
CA ARG A 145 -1.90 -15.16 25.66
C ARG A 145 -1.32 -16.24 26.59
N LYS A 146 -1.66 -17.50 26.38
CA LYS A 146 -1.14 -18.63 27.17
C LYS A 146 0.18 -19.17 26.61
N LEU A 147 0.57 -18.74 25.40
CA LEU A 147 1.86 -19.14 24.84
C LEU A 147 3.00 -18.66 25.74
N PRO A 148 4.06 -19.45 25.93
CA PRO A 148 5.22 -18.99 26.69
C PRO A 148 5.83 -17.73 26.07
N SER A 149 6.47 -16.90 26.91
CA SER A 149 7.18 -15.72 26.42
C SER A 149 8.26 -16.12 25.40
N GLY A 150 8.49 -15.27 24.40
CA GLY A 150 9.43 -15.55 23.30
C GLY A 150 8.99 -16.62 22.29
N HIS A 151 7.82 -17.27 22.48
CA HIS A 151 7.33 -18.29 21.55
C HIS A 151 6.37 -17.72 20.52
N GLY A 152 6.58 -18.10 19.26
CA GLY A 152 5.60 -17.97 18.21
C GLY A 152 4.60 -19.13 18.21
N GLY A 153 3.62 -19.08 17.32
CA GLY A 153 2.67 -20.17 17.16
C GLY A 153 1.91 -20.13 15.85
N CYS A 154 1.40 -21.28 15.43
CA CYS A 154 0.55 -21.39 14.24
C CYS A 154 -0.70 -22.17 14.60
N PHE A 155 -1.87 -21.62 14.31
CA PHE A 155 -3.13 -22.35 14.45
C PHE A 155 -3.35 -23.23 13.23
N TYR A 156 -3.54 -24.53 13.46
CA TYR A 156 -3.65 -25.51 12.39
C TYR A 156 -4.87 -26.42 12.58
N PHE A 157 -5.28 -27.06 11.50
CA PHE A 157 -6.29 -28.12 11.51
C PHE A 157 -5.78 -29.33 10.72
N ILE A 158 -6.45 -30.48 10.90
CA ILE A 158 -6.16 -31.67 10.11
C ILE A 158 -6.83 -31.55 8.75
N ASP A 159 -6.01 -31.33 7.73
CA ASP A 159 -6.42 -31.32 6.33
C ASP A 159 -6.29 -32.72 5.73
N GLN A 160 -7.31 -33.13 5.00
CA GLN A 160 -7.41 -34.43 4.33
C GLN A 160 -7.62 -34.23 2.82
N GLY A 161 -7.43 -33.00 2.32
CA GLY A 161 -7.57 -32.68 0.91
C GLY A 161 -6.39 -33.18 0.07
N ASP A 162 -6.66 -33.40 -1.22
CA ASP A 162 -5.68 -33.93 -2.16
C ASP A 162 -4.76 -32.84 -2.75
N LYS A 163 -5.10 -31.56 -2.58
CA LYS A 163 -4.36 -30.42 -3.15
C LYS A 163 -3.82 -29.51 -2.04
N PRO A 164 -2.51 -29.26 -1.97
CA PRO A 164 -1.93 -28.39 -0.96
C PRO A 164 -2.18 -26.91 -1.29
N ILE A 165 -3.27 -26.36 -0.75
CA ILE A 165 -3.66 -24.95 -0.97
C ILE A 165 -3.35 -24.03 0.21
N PHE A 166 -2.92 -24.59 1.34
CA PHE A 166 -2.53 -23.89 2.57
C PHE A 166 -1.01 -23.91 2.77
N SER A 167 -0.53 -23.27 3.83
CA SER A 167 0.78 -23.61 4.41
C SER A 167 0.64 -24.78 5.38
N TYR A 168 1.64 -25.66 5.42
CA TYR A 168 1.63 -26.88 6.23
C TYR A 168 2.81 -26.89 7.19
N ILE A 169 2.58 -27.36 8.43
CA ILE A 169 3.60 -27.42 9.49
C ILE A 169 4.02 -28.86 9.78
N GLN A 170 5.31 -29.10 9.97
CA GLN A 170 5.84 -30.30 10.61
C GLN A 170 6.02 -30.01 12.10
N THR A 171 5.64 -30.94 12.97
CA THR A 171 5.80 -30.78 14.41
C THR A 171 6.44 -31.99 15.07
N GLU A 172 7.16 -31.75 16.16
CA GLU A 172 7.67 -32.76 17.08
C GLU A 172 7.00 -32.62 18.45
N ASN A 173 6.90 -33.73 19.18
CA ASN A 173 6.40 -33.71 20.55
C ASN A 173 7.51 -33.21 21.47
N GLU A 174 7.27 -32.08 22.15
CA GLU A 174 8.23 -31.52 23.11
C GLU A 174 7.84 -31.90 24.55
N SER A 175 6.55 -31.83 24.87
CA SER A 175 5.98 -32.29 26.13
C SER A 175 4.51 -32.72 25.92
N PRO A 176 3.85 -33.41 26.87
CA PRO A 176 2.46 -33.82 26.71
C PRO A 176 1.54 -32.62 26.42
N GLY A 177 1.04 -32.54 25.18
CA GLY A 177 0.14 -31.47 24.72
C GLY A 177 0.81 -30.28 24.02
N ALA A 178 2.15 -30.18 24.01
CA ALA A 178 2.87 -29.14 23.28
C ALA A 178 3.57 -29.73 22.04
N GLN A 179 3.24 -29.19 20.87
CA GLN A 179 3.83 -29.59 19.60
C GLN A 179 4.71 -28.49 19.06
N ARG A 180 6.02 -28.69 19.12
CA ARG A 180 7.01 -27.76 18.59
C ARG A 180 7.04 -27.85 17.07
N ILE A 181 6.93 -26.72 16.38
CA ILE A 181 7.04 -26.65 14.92
C ILE A 181 8.52 -26.72 14.54
N VAL A 182 8.85 -27.60 13.59
CA VAL A 182 10.22 -27.82 13.10
C VAL A 182 10.41 -27.47 11.64
N ASP A 183 9.31 -27.42 10.87
CA ASP A 183 9.32 -26.97 9.49
C ASP A 183 7.93 -26.40 9.13
N ILE A 184 7.90 -25.47 8.19
CA ILE A 184 6.69 -24.89 7.62
C ILE A 184 6.94 -24.59 6.14
N GLN A 185 6.02 -25.03 5.27
CA GLN A 185 6.12 -24.81 3.82
C GLN A 185 4.79 -24.33 3.24
N GLU A 186 4.87 -23.30 2.38
CA GLU A 186 3.74 -22.76 1.64
C GLU A 186 3.35 -23.70 0.49
N LYS A 187 2.05 -24.04 0.37
CA LYS A 187 1.48 -24.81 -0.76
C LYS A 187 2.18 -26.14 -1.03
N LYS A 188 2.83 -26.71 -0.01
CA LYS A 188 3.46 -28.03 -0.04
C LYS A 188 3.13 -28.76 1.26
N ALA A 189 2.37 -29.86 1.12
CA ALA A 189 1.94 -30.68 2.24
C ALA A 189 3.10 -31.54 2.78
N ILE A 190 3.89 -30.95 3.68
CA ILE A 190 4.93 -31.67 4.45
C ILE A 190 4.33 -32.50 5.60
N SER A 191 3.06 -32.24 5.95
CA SER A 191 2.25 -33.02 6.88
C SER A 191 0.77 -32.82 6.55
N ASN A 192 -0.14 -33.40 7.34
CA ASN A 192 -1.59 -33.14 7.27
C ASN A 192 -2.05 -31.96 8.15
N LYS A 193 -1.13 -31.16 8.69
CA LYS A 193 -1.42 -30.02 9.57
C LYS A 193 -1.38 -28.73 8.76
N ALA A 194 -2.53 -28.33 8.24
CA ALA A 194 -2.69 -27.10 7.46
C ALA A 194 -2.96 -25.91 8.40
N ASN A 195 -2.32 -24.77 8.13
CA ASN A 195 -2.57 -23.54 8.88
C ASN A 195 -3.91 -22.92 8.52
N THR A 196 -4.54 -22.31 9.52
CA THR A 196 -5.85 -21.65 9.40
C THR A 196 -5.78 -20.21 8.88
N GLY A 197 -4.57 -19.65 8.73
CA GLY A 197 -4.38 -18.22 8.48
C GLY A 197 -4.16 -17.38 9.74
N ALA A 198 -4.04 -18.01 10.92
CA ALA A 198 -3.65 -17.35 12.17
C ALA A 198 -2.20 -17.71 12.55
N TYR A 199 -1.34 -16.70 12.48
CA TYR A 199 0.09 -16.81 12.75
C TYR A 199 0.48 -15.88 13.90
N VAL A 200 1.18 -16.41 14.89
CA VAL A 200 1.56 -15.69 16.11
C VAL A 200 3.07 -15.51 16.14
N PHE A 201 3.50 -14.27 16.28
CA PHE A 201 4.90 -13.88 16.40
C PHE A 201 5.20 -13.52 17.86
N PRO A 202 6.41 -13.84 18.37
CA PRO A 202 6.81 -13.50 19.74
C PRO A 202 6.65 -12.00 20.05
N SER A 203 7.01 -11.15 19.11
CA SER A 203 6.82 -9.70 19.16
C SER A 203 6.64 -9.10 17.77
N ALA A 204 6.12 -7.87 17.68
CA ALA A 204 6.11 -7.12 16.42
C ALA A 204 7.51 -6.70 15.96
N ALA A 205 8.46 -6.51 16.89
CA ALA A 205 9.86 -6.24 16.57
C ALA A 205 10.51 -7.41 15.84
N ASP A 206 10.30 -8.64 16.30
CA ASP A 206 10.78 -9.85 15.61
C ASP A 206 10.13 -9.93 14.23
N LEU A 207 8.81 -9.75 14.14
CA LEU A 207 8.10 -9.75 12.86
C LEU A 207 8.69 -8.70 11.89
N LYS A 208 9.00 -7.48 12.36
CA LYS A 208 9.61 -6.42 11.54
C LYS A 208 10.94 -6.88 10.94
N ILE A 209 11.81 -7.47 11.77
CA ILE A 209 13.15 -7.93 11.36
C ILE A 209 13.03 -9.06 10.34
N TRP A 210 12.32 -10.13 10.69
CA TRP A 210 12.24 -11.33 9.85
C TRP A 210 11.44 -11.09 8.56
N ALA A 211 10.44 -10.21 8.59
CA ALA A 211 9.74 -9.80 7.38
C ALA A 211 10.67 -9.00 6.45
N ALA A 212 11.51 -8.10 6.97
CA ALA A 212 12.51 -7.39 6.17
C ALA A 212 13.52 -8.37 5.56
N GLU A 213 14.02 -9.32 6.34
CA GLU A 213 14.95 -10.35 5.83
C GLU A 213 14.32 -11.18 4.72
N ASN A 214 13.06 -11.60 4.86
CA ASN A 214 12.33 -12.34 3.82
C ASN A 214 12.22 -11.55 2.51
N LEU A 215 12.02 -10.22 2.57
CA LEU A 215 12.00 -9.36 1.39
C LEU A 215 13.38 -9.20 0.75
N ASP A 216 14.45 -9.30 1.56
CA ASP A 216 15.83 -9.12 1.13
C ASP A 216 16.50 -10.43 0.63
N VAL A 217 15.83 -11.58 0.76
CA VAL A 217 16.34 -12.88 0.28
C VAL A 217 16.67 -12.83 -1.22
N LYS A 218 17.85 -13.34 -1.58
CA LYS A 218 18.25 -13.51 -2.98
C LYS A 218 17.54 -14.73 -3.58
N HIS A 219 16.81 -14.53 -4.67
CA HIS A 219 16.22 -15.62 -5.43
C HIS A 219 17.22 -16.13 -6.49
N PRO A 220 17.26 -17.45 -6.77
CA PRO A 220 18.12 -18.01 -7.83
C PRO A 220 17.84 -17.39 -9.20
N ASP A 221 18.88 -17.20 -10.02
CA ASP A 221 18.75 -16.65 -11.37
C ASP A 221 17.71 -17.41 -12.21
N GLY A 222 16.84 -16.66 -12.89
CA GLY A 222 15.72 -17.19 -13.69
C GLY A 222 14.40 -17.54 -12.96
N ALA A 223 14.34 -17.56 -11.63
CA ALA A 223 13.08 -17.76 -10.89
C ALA A 223 12.25 -16.46 -10.73
N GLU A 224 10.98 -16.43 -11.13
CA GLU A 224 10.13 -15.29 -10.81
C GLU A 224 10.08 -15.07 -9.28
N VAL A 225 10.17 -13.81 -8.84
CA VAL A 225 9.90 -13.49 -7.43
C VAL A 225 8.43 -13.75 -7.20
N GLY A 226 8.15 -14.87 -6.54
CA GLY A 226 6.81 -15.26 -6.15
C GLY A 226 6.23 -14.33 -5.09
N GLU A 227 5.00 -14.62 -4.71
CA GLU A 227 4.34 -13.91 -3.61
C GLU A 227 5.10 -14.14 -2.29
N TYR A 228 5.24 -13.07 -1.49
CA TYR A 228 5.86 -13.13 -0.16
C TYR A 228 4.85 -13.57 0.89
N TYR A 229 4.93 -14.82 1.33
CA TYR A 229 3.99 -15.43 2.26
C TYR A 229 4.44 -15.27 3.72
N THR A 230 3.48 -15.19 4.63
CA THR A 230 3.73 -15.19 6.09
C THR A 230 4.47 -16.46 6.55
N SER A 231 4.19 -17.60 5.92
CA SER A 231 4.84 -18.89 6.21
C SER A 231 6.34 -18.88 5.95
N GLN A 232 6.83 -18.09 4.98
CA GLN A 232 8.26 -17.96 4.68
C GLN A 232 8.99 -17.24 5.83
N VAL A 233 8.39 -16.18 6.38
CA VAL A 233 8.93 -15.46 7.54
C VAL A 233 9.07 -16.42 8.73
N ILE A 234 8.02 -17.21 9.01
CA ILE A 234 8.05 -18.20 10.10
C ILE A 234 9.08 -19.30 9.83
N SER A 235 9.22 -19.75 8.58
CA SER A 235 10.23 -20.73 8.19
C SER A 235 11.64 -20.24 8.54
N MET A 236 11.96 -18.98 8.21
CA MET A 236 13.24 -18.36 8.57
C MET A 236 13.43 -18.30 10.08
N MET A 237 12.41 -17.85 10.82
CA MET A 237 12.46 -17.79 12.29
C MET A 237 12.71 -19.16 12.94
N VAL A 238 12.00 -20.19 12.49
CA VAL A 238 12.16 -21.57 12.98
C VAL A 238 13.57 -22.10 12.67
N GLN A 239 14.07 -21.87 11.45
CA GLN A 239 15.42 -22.26 11.04
C GLN A 239 16.50 -21.54 11.87
N SER A 240 16.23 -20.32 12.31
CA SER A 240 17.10 -19.54 13.18
C SER A 240 16.91 -19.82 14.68
N GLY A 241 16.11 -20.83 15.03
CA GLY A 241 15.98 -21.33 16.40
C GLY A 241 14.91 -20.62 17.25
N VAL A 242 14.07 -19.75 16.66
CA VAL A 242 12.93 -19.18 17.38
C VAL A 242 11.88 -20.27 17.62
N PRO A 243 11.44 -20.50 18.86
CA PRO A 243 10.51 -21.59 19.15
C PRO A 243 9.09 -21.24 18.68
N PHE A 244 8.47 -22.16 17.95
CA PHE A 244 7.08 -22.04 17.48
C PHE A 244 6.27 -23.24 17.94
N ILE A 245 5.02 -23.00 18.38
CA ILE A 245 4.10 -24.04 18.85
C ILE A 245 2.92 -24.18 17.89
N GLY A 246 2.58 -25.42 17.52
CA GLY A 246 1.36 -25.75 16.79
C GLY A 246 0.14 -25.76 17.72
N LEU A 247 -0.87 -24.95 17.40
CA LEU A 247 -2.12 -24.82 18.15
C LEU A 247 -3.27 -25.48 17.36
N PRO A 248 -3.75 -26.67 17.77
CA PRO A 248 -4.77 -27.39 17.02
C PRO A 248 -6.14 -26.74 17.16
N LEU A 249 -6.86 -26.63 16.04
CA LEU A 249 -8.29 -26.31 15.96
C LEU A 249 -9.06 -27.45 15.30
N GLN A 250 -10.28 -27.68 15.75
CA GLN A 250 -11.23 -28.59 15.11
C GLN A 250 -11.99 -27.85 14.01
N LYS A 251 -12.52 -28.58 13.01
CA LYS A 251 -13.32 -27.99 11.92
C LYS A 251 -14.57 -27.21 12.39
N LYS A 252 -15.04 -27.45 13.62
CA LYS A 252 -16.16 -26.72 14.23
C LYS A 252 -15.75 -25.39 14.87
N ASP A 253 -14.44 -25.18 15.07
CA ASP A 253 -13.89 -24.05 15.81
C ASP A 253 -13.58 -22.85 14.92
N PHE A 254 -13.63 -23.02 13.59
CA PHE A 254 -13.35 -21.98 12.60
C PHE A 254 -14.00 -22.31 11.24
N ALA A 255 -14.02 -21.36 10.32
CA ALA A 255 -14.40 -21.55 8.92
C ALA A 255 -13.50 -20.72 8.00
N VAL A 256 -12.91 -21.35 6.99
CA VAL A 256 -12.19 -20.65 5.91
C VAL A 256 -13.20 -20.32 4.81
N VAL A 257 -13.17 -19.09 4.30
CA VAL A 257 -14.07 -18.55 3.27
C VAL A 257 -13.26 -17.82 2.18
N GLY A 258 -12.08 -18.35 1.90
CA GLY A 258 -11.12 -17.79 0.94
C GLY A 258 -11.51 -17.97 -0.53
N THR A 259 -12.42 -18.89 -0.83
CA THR A 259 -12.97 -19.12 -2.17
C THR A 259 -14.50 -19.15 -2.18
N PRO A 260 -15.15 -18.94 -3.35
CA PRO A 260 -16.60 -19.05 -3.50
C PRO A 260 -17.15 -20.41 -3.03
N GLU A 261 -16.44 -21.51 -3.28
CA GLU A 261 -16.85 -22.86 -2.87
C GLU A 261 -16.85 -22.99 -1.34
N GLN A 262 -15.78 -22.52 -0.69
CA GLN A 262 -15.67 -22.51 0.77
C GLN A 262 -16.74 -21.64 1.43
N LEU A 263 -17.05 -20.49 0.83
CA LEU A 263 -18.17 -19.65 1.26
C LEU A 263 -19.50 -20.41 1.13
N GLN A 264 -19.72 -21.12 0.02
CA GLN A 264 -20.95 -21.89 -0.16
C GLN A 264 -21.11 -23.01 0.87
N GLU A 265 -20.02 -23.70 1.21
CA GLU A 265 -20.00 -24.72 2.26
C GLU A 265 -20.41 -24.14 3.63
N LEU A 266 -19.87 -22.98 4.00
CA LEU A 266 -20.25 -22.29 5.22
C LEU A 266 -21.73 -21.89 5.22
N LEU A 267 -22.22 -21.28 4.12
CA LEU A 267 -23.61 -20.88 4.01
C LEU A 267 -24.57 -22.07 4.09
N ALA A 268 -24.21 -23.21 3.50
CA ALA A 268 -24.97 -24.45 3.61
C ALA A 268 -24.98 -25.00 5.04
N ALA A 269 -23.87 -24.87 5.78
CA ALA A 269 -23.80 -25.24 7.19
C ALA A 269 -24.66 -24.32 8.07
N LEU A 270 -24.60 -23.00 7.86
CA LEU A 270 -25.42 -22.01 8.57
C LEU A 270 -26.92 -22.20 8.31
N LYS A 271 -27.30 -22.62 7.10
CA LYS A 271 -28.69 -22.87 6.72
C LYS A 271 -29.33 -24.05 7.46
N LYS A 272 -28.55 -25.08 7.83
CA LYS A 272 -29.08 -26.32 8.42
C LYS A 272 -29.46 -26.21 9.90
N ASP A 273 -29.27 -25.04 10.53
CA ASP A 273 -29.57 -24.74 11.95
C ASP A 273 -29.25 -25.90 12.92
N ASN A 274 -28.10 -26.55 12.70
CA ASN A 274 -27.64 -27.56 13.63
C ASN A 274 -27.07 -26.84 14.85
N HIS A 275 -27.49 -27.26 16.04
CA HIS A 275 -26.97 -26.86 17.36
C HIS A 275 -25.46 -27.16 17.56
N SER A 276 -24.72 -27.40 16.49
CA SER A 276 -23.28 -27.70 16.44
C SER A 276 -22.40 -26.50 16.05
N MET A 277 -22.98 -25.36 15.66
CA MET A 277 -22.21 -24.13 15.44
C MET A 277 -22.05 -23.35 16.76
N PRO A 278 -20.84 -22.94 17.17
CA PRO A 278 -20.62 -22.30 18.47
C PRO A 278 -21.24 -20.90 18.59
N ALA A 279 -21.42 -20.20 17.47
CA ALA A 279 -22.00 -18.87 17.44
C ALA A 279 -23.51 -18.93 17.15
N THR A 280 -24.32 -18.31 18.02
CA THR A 280 -25.71 -18.02 17.69
C THR A 280 -25.73 -17.03 16.53
N LEU A 281 -26.17 -17.48 15.35
CA LEU A 281 -26.33 -16.60 14.19
C LEU A 281 -27.22 -15.43 14.59
N LYS A 282 -26.63 -14.24 14.70
CA LYS A 282 -27.37 -13.02 15.04
C LYS A 282 -28.47 -12.81 13.99
N LYS A 283 -29.73 -12.95 14.42
CA LYS A 283 -30.88 -12.73 13.54
C LYS A 283 -30.85 -11.28 13.06
N ARG A 284 -31.22 -11.08 11.80
CA ARG A 284 -31.06 -9.81 11.06
C ARG A 284 -32.40 -9.28 10.60
N ARG A 285 -32.45 -7.98 10.33
CA ARG A 285 -33.61 -7.30 9.74
C ARG A 285 -33.37 -7.10 8.25
N PHE A 286 -34.07 -7.86 7.41
CA PHE A 286 -34.04 -7.71 5.96
C PHE A 286 -35.23 -6.89 5.49
N CYS A 287 -34.97 -5.81 4.78
CA CYS A 287 -36.01 -5.01 4.16
C CYS A 287 -36.02 -5.24 2.66
N PHE A 288 -37.13 -5.76 2.14
CA PHE A 288 -37.35 -5.98 0.71
C PHE A 288 -38.26 -4.91 0.17
N ASP A 289 -37.86 -4.23 -0.90
CA ASP A 289 -38.84 -3.52 -1.71
C ASP A 289 -39.84 -4.52 -2.31
N LEU A 290 -41.04 -4.06 -2.59
CA LEU A 290 -42.09 -4.88 -3.17
C LEU A 290 -42.01 -4.90 -4.69
N ASP A 291 -42.06 -3.74 -5.33
CA ASP A 291 -42.19 -3.63 -6.78
C ASP A 291 -40.82 -3.72 -7.44
N MET A 292 -40.72 -4.40 -8.59
CA MET A 292 -39.43 -4.73 -9.24
C MET A 292 -38.49 -5.61 -8.42
N THR A 293 -38.84 -5.96 -7.18
CA THR A 293 -38.03 -6.78 -6.28
C THR A 293 -38.73 -8.10 -5.94
N LEU A 294 -39.95 -8.08 -5.39
CA LEU A 294 -40.72 -9.29 -5.10
C LEU A 294 -41.84 -9.53 -6.11
N VAL A 295 -42.35 -8.48 -6.73
CA VAL A 295 -43.34 -8.55 -7.81
C VAL A 295 -42.94 -7.65 -8.98
N GLY A 296 -43.34 -8.02 -10.20
CA GLY A 296 -43.06 -7.29 -11.44
C GLY A 296 -43.94 -6.06 -11.63
N VAL A 297 -43.94 -5.51 -12.84
CA VAL A 297 -44.76 -4.33 -13.18
C VAL A 297 -46.22 -4.77 -13.29
N PRO A 298 -47.20 -3.90 -12.98
CA PRO A 298 -48.60 -4.19 -13.25
C PRO A 298 -48.82 -4.61 -14.71
N ALA A 299 -49.36 -5.81 -14.95
CA ALA A 299 -49.72 -6.24 -16.31
C ALA A 299 -50.83 -5.36 -16.91
N VAL A 300 -51.68 -4.78 -16.06
CA VAL A 300 -52.63 -3.73 -16.41
C VAL A 300 -52.18 -2.42 -15.76
N SER A 301 -51.95 -1.39 -16.58
CA SER A 301 -51.41 -0.11 -16.13
C SER A 301 -52.23 0.49 -14.98
N GLY A 302 -51.59 0.66 -13.81
CA GLY A 302 -52.20 1.23 -12.61
C GLY A 302 -52.93 0.24 -11.71
N ASP A 303 -53.11 -1.01 -12.15
CA ASP A 303 -53.72 -2.08 -11.36
C ASP A 303 -52.66 -3.00 -10.74
N TYR A 304 -52.24 -2.65 -9.53
CA TYR A 304 -51.22 -3.38 -8.79
C TYR A 304 -51.62 -4.82 -8.41
N SER A 305 -52.90 -5.20 -8.51
CA SER A 305 -53.31 -6.59 -8.30
C SER A 305 -52.74 -7.54 -9.37
N THR A 306 -52.33 -6.98 -10.51
CA THR A 306 -51.83 -7.73 -11.68
C THR A 306 -50.31 -7.81 -11.75
N CYS A 307 -49.57 -7.36 -10.73
CA CYS A 307 -48.11 -7.49 -10.72
C CYS A 307 -47.70 -8.97 -10.60
N PRO A 308 -46.96 -9.55 -11.55
CA PRO A 308 -46.59 -10.97 -11.50
C PRO A 308 -45.54 -11.23 -10.41
N PRO A 309 -45.51 -12.43 -9.79
CA PRO A 309 -44.53 -12.73 -8.74
C PRO A 309 -43.11 -12.91 -9.31
N ILE A 310 -42.10 -12.42 -8.59
CA ILE A 310 -40.68 -12.73 -8.83
C ILE A 310 -40.30 -13.91 -7.94
N SER A 311 -40.62 -15.13 -8.40
CA SER A 311 -40.58 -16.35 -7.59
C SER A 311 -39.22 -16.65 -6.96
N LYS A 312 -38.10 -16.24 -7.58
CA LYS A 312 -36.76 -16.41 -6.99
C LYS A 312 -36.61 -15.60 -5.69
N ASN A 313 -37.00 -14.32 -5.71
CA ASN A 313 -36.84 -13.43 -4.57
C ASN A 313 -37.89 -13.73 -3.48
N ILE A 314 -39.11 -14.11 -3.85
CA ILE A 314 -40.13 -14.56 -2.89
C ILE A 314 -39.64 -15.79 -2.12
N ARG A 315 -39.06 -16.78 -2.80
CA ARG A 315 -38.49 -17.96 -2.15
C ARG A 315 -37.37 -17.59 -1.17
N LEU A 316 -36.51 -16.65 -1.52
CA LEU A 316 -35.49 -16.12 -0.62
C LEU A 316 -36.11 -15.52 0.65
N VAL A 317 -37.14 -14.67 0.52
CA VAL A 317 -37.86 -14.10 1.68
C VAL A 317 -38.42 -15.19 2.58
N GLN A 318 -39.07 -16.19 1.99
CA GLN A 318 -39.63 -17.32 2.72
C GLN A 318 -38.57 -18.10 3.51
N GLN A 319 -37.40 -18.32 2.90
CA GLN A 319 -36.30 -19.03 3.56
C GLN A 319 -35.66 -18.22 4.69
N LEU A 320 -35.46 -16.91 4.50
CA LEU A 320 -34.94 -16.03 5.55
C LEU A 320 -35.91 -15.93 6.72
N TYR A 321 -37.22 -15.83 6.45
CA TYR A 321 -38.27 -15.85 7.47
C TYR A 321 -38.25 -17.17 8.25
N LYS A 322 -38.19 -18.31 7.55
CA LYS A 322 -38.13 -19.63 8.17
C LYS A 322 -36.86 -19.83 9.02
N ALA A 323 -35.75 -19.22 8.62
CA ALA A 323 -34.51 -19.19 9.41
C ALA A 323 -34.57 -18.22 10.61
N GLY A 324 -35.72 -17.59 10.89
CA GLY A 324 -35.95 -16.74 12.06
C GLY A 324 -35.43 -15.32 11.92
N HIS A 325 -35.13 -14.85 10.69
CA HIS A 325 -34.79 -13.45 10.45
C HIS A 325 -36.04 -12.57 10.41
N TYR A 326 -35.89 -11.30 10.75
CA TYR A 326 -36.98 -10.34 10.75
C TYR A 326 -37.14 -9.75 9.34
N ILE A 327 -38.24 -10.07 8.69
CA ILE A 327 -38.57 -9.58 7.35
C ILE A 327 -39.43 -8.31 7.43
N ILE A 328 -38.99 -7.26 6.75
CA ILE A 328 -39.71 -6.00 6.52
C ILE A 328 -40.01 -5.92 5.02
N ILE A 329 -41.26 -5.64 4.65
CA ILE A 329 -41.61 -5.28 3.28
C ILE A 329 -41.73 -3.77 3.19
N GLN A 330 -41.08 -3.18 2.20
CA GLN A 330 -41.17 -1.77 1.87
C GLN A 330 -41.86 -1.64 0.52
N THR A 331 -42.66 -0.59 0.36
CA THR A 331 -43.23 -0.28 -0.96
C THR A 331 -43.38 1.22 -1.15
N ALA A 332 -43.08 1.67 -2.37
CA ALA A 332 -43.33 3.04 -2.81
C ALA A 332 -44.66 3.19 -3.59
N ARG A 333 -45.53 2.17 -3.59
CA ARG A 333 -46.81 2.19 -4.32
C ARG A 333 -47.60 3.45 -4.02
N ARG A 334 -48.03 4.15 -5.08
CA ARG A 334 -48.86 5.35 -5.00
C ARG A 334 -48.29 6.48 -4.11
N MET A 335 -47.04 6.39 -3.63
CA MET A 335 -46.42 7.42 -2.80
C MET A 335 -46.29 8.76 -3.54
N LYS A 336 -45.91 8.72 -4.82
CA LYS A 336 -45.90 9.90 -5.68
C LYS A 336 -47.31 10.46 -5.90
N THR A 337 -48.31 9.59 -6.07
CA THR A 337 -49.73 9.97 -6.26
C THR A 337 -50.30 10.70 -5.04
N HIS A 338 -49.86 10.31 -3.84
CA HIS A 338 -50.32 10.89 -2.57
C HIS A 338 -49.31 11.83 -1.91
N SER A 339 -48.39 12.41 -2.69
CA SER A 339 -47.40 13.40 -2.22
C SER A 339 -46.59 12.95 -0.99
N GLY A 340 -46.24 11.66 -0.93
CA GLY A 340 -45.46 11.08 0.15
C GLY A 340 -46.23 10.83 1.45
N ASN A 341 -47.58 10.88 1.43
CA ASN A 341 -48.39 10.62 2.62
C ASN A 341 -48.73 9.11 2.73
N PRO A 342 -48.10 8.37 3.67
CA PRO A 342 -48.30 6.93 3.78
C PRO A 342 -49.73 6.55 4.23
N GLY A 343 -50.41 7.41 4.99
CA GLY A 343 -51.78 7.16 5.43
C GLY A 343 -52.78 7.17 4.27
N ARG A 344 -52.61 8.10 3.32
CA ARG A 344 -53.43 8.15 2.10
C ARG A 344 -53.14 6.98 1.17
N VAL A 345 -51.87 6.58 1.05
CA VAL A 345 -51.48 5.39 0.28
C VAL A 345 -52.13 4.14 0.86
N LEU A 346 -52.06 3.94 2.18
CA LEU A 346 -52.65 2.79 2.84
C LEU A 346 -54.17 2.71 2.59
N ALA A 347 -54.88 3.84 2.65
CA ALA A 347 -56.31 3.92 2.36
C ALA A 347 -56.65 3.58 0.90
N ASP A 348 -55.76 3.90 -0.05
CA ASP A 348 -55.96 3.68 -1.48
C ASP A 348 -55.61 2.24 -1.92
N VAL A 349 -54.39 1.79 -1.65
CA VAL A 349 -53.83 0.56 -2.22
C VAL A 349 -53.46 -0.50 -1.18
N GLY A 350 -53.71 -0.24 0.10
CA GLY A 350 -53.37 -1.15 1.20
C GLY A 350 -54.00 -2.52 1.05
N LEU A 351 -55.32 -2.58 0.85
CA LEU A 351 -56.07 -3.84 0.68
C LEU A 351 -55.53 -4.71 -0.47
N VAL A 352 -55.28 -4.10 -1.63
CA VAL A 352 -54.71 -4.79 -2.80
C VAL A 352 -53.33 -5.35 -2.49
N THR A 353 -52.50 -4.56 -1.81
CA THR A 353 -51.13 -4.94 -1.45
C THR A 353 -51.12 -6.10 -0.45
N PHE A 354 -51.92 -6.05 0.61
CA PHE A 354 -52.03 -7.15 1.58
C PHE A 354 -52.57 -8.43 0.95
N LYS A 355 -53.58 -8.31 0.07
CA LYS A 355 -54.10 -9.46 -0.66
C LYS A 355 -53.00 -10.11 -1.51
N GLN A 356 -52.22 -9.32 -2.23
CA GLN A 356 -51.14 -9.83 -3.08
C GLN A 356 -50.02 -10.51 -2.29
N LEU A 357 -49.61 -9.94 -1.14
CA LEU A 357 -48.64 -10.60 -0.26
C LEU A 357 -49.16 -11.95 0.25
N SER A 358 -50.45 -12.03 0.58
CA SER A 358 -51.12 -13.27 0.97
C SER A 358 -51.19 -14.28 -0.19
N ASP A 359 -51.60 -13.83 -1.39
CA ASP A 359 -51.77 -14.68 -2.57
C ASP A 359 -50.43 -15.30 -3.02
N TYR A 360 -49.32 -14.60 -2.82
CA TYR A 360 -47.97 -15.06 -3.16
C TYR A 360 -47.20 -15.65 -1.98
N GLU A 361 -47.85 -15.83 -0.84
CA GLU A 361 -47.25 -16.40 0.37
C GLU A 361 -45.93 -15.70 0.76
N ILE A 362 -45.88 -14.36 0.67
CA ILE A 362 -44.71 -13.56 1.05
C ILE A 362 -44.80 -13.28 2.55
N PRO A 363 -43.97 -13.91 3.41
CA PRO A 363 -44.05 -13.68 4.84
C PRO A 363 -43.36 -12.38 5.24
N TYR A 364 -43.91 -11.68 6.24
CA TYR A 364 -43.36 -10.43 6.75
C TYR A 364 -43.74 -10.23 8.21
N HIS A 365 -42.90 -9.52 8.96
CA HIS A 365 -43.19 -9.08 10.33
C HIS A 365 -43.65 -7.62 10.36
N GLU A 366 -43.21 -6.83 9.38
CA GLU A 366 -43.48 -5.39 9.26
C GLU A 366 -43.68 -5.04 7.79
N ILE A 367 -44.59 -4.10 7.50
CA ILE A 367 -44.79 -3.54 6.16
C ILE A 367 -44.84 -2.01 6.24
N ASN A 368 -44.04 -1.34 5.42
CA ASN A 368 -43.96 0.11 5.40
C ASN A 368 -44.19 0.68 4.01
N PHE A 369 -45.17 1.58 3.91
CA PHE A 369 -45.41 2.42 2.74
C PHE A 369 -44.46 3.65 2.72
N GLY A 370 -43.28 3.53 3.33
CA GLY A 370 -42.27 4.57 3.55
C GLY A 370 -40.94 3.96 4.02
N LYS A 371 -39.83 4.70 3.96
CA LYS A 371 -38.49 4.12 4.19
C LYS A 371 -38.28 3.69 5.66
N PRO A 372 -37.99 2.42 5.94
CA PRO A 372 -37.83 1.90 7.30
C PRO A 372 -36.37 1.83 7.76
N TYR A 373 -36.16 1.48 9.03
CA TYR A 373 -34.84 1.17 9.59
C TYR A 373 -34.54 -0.34 9.47
N ALA A 374 -33.50 -0.69 8.71
CA ALA A 374 -33.09 -2.06 8.41
C ALA A 374 -31.56 -2.22 8.40
N ASP A 375 -31.08 -3.46 8.63
CA ASP A 375 -29.67 -3.81 8.51
C ASP A 375 -29.26 -3.95 7.04
N VAL A 376 -30.15 -4.54 6.22
CA VAL A 376 -29.95 -4.76 4.79
C VAL A 376 -31.19 -4.32 4.02
N TYR A 377 -31.00 -3.50 2.98
CA TYR A 377 -32.03 -3.13 2.01
C TYR A 377 -31.85 -3.94 0.74
N VAL A 378 -32.93 -4.53 0.24
CA VAL A 378 -32.99 -5.27 -1.02
C VAL A 378 -33.93 -4.51 -1.94
N ASP A 379 -33.36 -3.89 -2.97
CA ASP A 379 -34.00 -2.86 -3.79
C ASP A 379 -33.36 -2.87 -5.17
N ASP A 380 -34.11 -2.62 -6.24
CA ASP A 380 -33.57 -2.57 -7.60
C ASP A 380 -32.48 -1.48 -7.77
N LEU A 381 -32.47 -0.48 -6.88
CA LEU A 381 -31.52 0.64 -6.87
C LEU A 381 -30.45 0.63 -5.75
N ALA A 382 -30.61 -0.15 -4.66
CA ALA A 382 -29.64 -0.19 -3.55
C ALA A 382 -28.88 -1.52 -3.41
N VAL A 383 -29.49 -2.65 -3.81
CA VAL A 383 -28.85 -3.97 -4.01
C VAL A 383 -29.47 -4.55 -5.26
N ASN A 384 -28.86 -4.27 -6.42
CA ASN A 384 -29.47 -4.49 -7.73
C ASN A 384 -30.10 -5.90 -7.85
N ALA A 385 -31.42 -5.98 -7.68
CA ALA A 385 -32.21 -7.20 -7.72
C ALA A 385 -32.26 -7.85 -9.13
N ASN A 386 -31.72 -7.18 -10.14
CA ASN A 386 -31.53 -7.73 -11.49
C ASN A 386 -30.22 -8.55 -11.61
N LEU A 387 -29.42 -8.64 -10.54
CA LEU A 387 -28.32 -9.60 -10.41
C LEU A 387 -28.71 -10.79 -9.52
N ASP A 388 -27.76 -11.68 -9.26
CA ASP A 388 -27.96 -12.79 -8.32
C ASP A 388 -28.06 -12.28 -6.86
N THR A 389 -29.26 -11.87 -6.46
CA THR A 389 -29.62 -11.38 -5.12
C THR A 389 -29.14 -12.32 -4.00
N ALA A 390 -29.14 -13.63 -4.24
CA ALA A 390 -28.69 -14.61 -3.26
C ALA A 390 -27.18 -14.46 -2.95
N ARG A 391 -26.35 -14.17 -3.96
CA ARG A 391 -24.91 -13.91 -3.78
C ARG A 391 -24.63 -12.60 -3.05
N GLU A 392 -25.35 -11.53 -3.39
CA GLU A 392 -25.19 -10.22 -2.76
C GLU A 392 -25.51 -10.24 -1.25
N LEU A 393 -26.49 -11.06 -0.86
CA LEU A 393 -26.87 -11.26 0.55
C LEU A 393 -26.02 -12.32 1.27
N GLY A 394 -25.32 -13.18 0.52
CA GLY A 394 -24.66 -14.36 1.05
C GLY A 394 -25.67 -15.39 1.58
N TRP A 395 -26.59 -15.86 0.74
CA TRP A 395 -27.59 -16.91 1.03
C TRP A 395 -27.64 -17.97 -0.08
N ILE A 396 -28.07 -19.20 0.23
CA ILE A 396 -28.17 -20.33 -0.74
C ILE A 396 -29.63 -20.83 -0.87
N LEU A 397 -30.13 -20.91 -2.11
CA LEU A 397 -31.43 -21.50 -2.47
C LEU A 397 -31.34 -23.03 -2.64
N ASP A 398 -32.45 -23.76 -2.53
CA ASP A 398 -32.48 -25.24 -2.50
C ASP A 398 -32.42 -25.96 -3.88
N GLU A 399 -32.44 -25.25 -5.02
CA GLU A 399 -32.45 -25.85 -6.36
C GLU A 399 -31.30 -25.34 -7.26
N PRO A 400 -30.75 -26.15 -8.18
CA PRO A 400 -29.66 -25.73 -9.07
C PRO A 400 -30.14 -24.77 -10.17
N GLU A 401 -29.43 -23.64 -10.37
CA GLU A 401 -29.71 -22.68 -11.45
C GLU A 401 -29.23 -23.17 -12.82
N VAL A 402 -30.10 -23.03 -13.83
CA VAL A 402 -29.74 -23.00 -15.25
C VAL A 402 -29.43 -21.56 -15.63
N THR A 403 -28.17 -21.23 -15.88
CA THR A 403 -27.74 -19.87 -16.28
C THR A 403 -27.66 -19.72 -17.81
N PRO A 404 -28.22 -18.65 -18.40
CA PRO A 404 -27.81 -18.20 -19.73
C PRO A 404 -26.57 -17.32 -19.63
N ARG A 405 -25.56 -17.62 -20.47
CA ARG A 405 -24.34 -16.83 -20.62
C ARG A 405 -24.64 -15.49 -21.30
N LEU A 406 -24.24 -14.37 -20.70
CA LEU A 406 -24.11 -13.09 -21.39
C LEU A 406 -22.81 -12.39 -20.96
N GLY A 407 -21.78 -12.58 -21.77
CA GLY A 407 -20.57 -11.77 -21.73
C GLY A 407 -20.69 -10.60 -22.71
N GLN A 408 -20.48 -9.38 -22.22
CA GLN A 408 -19.86 -8.32 -23.01
C GLN A 408 -18.94 -7.50 -22.12
N VAL A 409 -17.67 -7.50 -22.52
CA VAL A 409 -16.53 -6.81 -21.92
C VAL A 409 -16.71 -5.31 -22.07
N ARG A 410 -16.75 -4.57 -20.96
CA ARG A 410 -16.55 -3.11 -20.97
C ARG A 410 -15.06 -2.83 -21.13
N ARG A 411 -14.71 -2.12 -22.22
CA ARG A 411 -13.39 -1.54 -22.46
C ARG A 411 -13.09 -0.50 -21.38
N SER A 412 -11.97 -0.65 -20.71
CA SER A 412 -11.38 0.38 -19.85
C SER A 412 -11.02 1.61 -20.70
N SER A 413 -11.46 2.77 -20.23
CA SER A 413 -11.17 4.08 -20.82
C SER A 413 -9.76 4.53 -20.45
N ALA A 414 -9.15 5.33 -21.33
CA ALA A 414 -7.80 5.87 -21.21
C ALA A 414 -7.59 6.90 -20.06
N GLU A 415 -8.46 6.92 -19.06
CA GLU A 415 -8.35 7.79 -17.87
C GLU A 415 -7.72 7.08 -16.66
N ASP A 416 -7.68 5.74 -16.65
CA ASP A 416 -7.10 4.95 -15.54
C ASP A 416 -5.56 4.97 -15.48
N VAL A 417 -4.90 5.54 -16.50
CA VAL A 417 -3.42 5.58 -16.61
C VAL A 417 -2.82 6.80 -15.91
N LYS A 418 -3.63 7.74 -15.41
CA LYS A 418 -3.13 9.00 -14.82
C LYS A 418 -2.86 8.99 -13.30
N LYS A 419 -3.01 7.85 -12.63
CA LYS A 419 -2.78 7.72 -11.17
C LYS A 419 -1.70 6.69 -10.79
N ALA A 420 -0.73 6.48 -11.66
CA ALA A 420 0.50 5.76 -11.31
C ALA A 420 1.61 6.77 -11.00
N GLY A 421 1.79 7.08 -9.71
CA GLY A 421 3.07 7.34 -9.06
C GLY A 421 4.21 8.02 -9.83
N MET A 422 3.95 8.98 -10.71
CA MET A 422 5.00 9.79 -11.30
C MET A 422 5.08 11.09 -10.51
N ILE A 423 6.18 11.27 -9.78
CA ILE A 423 6.59 12.61 -9.37
C ILE A 423 6.70 13.41 -10.68
N ALA A 424 5.95 14.51 -10.75
CA ALA A 424 5.80 15.28 -11.99
C ALA A 424 7.17 15.52 -12.63
N ALA A 425 7.29 15.14 -13.90
CA ALA A 425 8.42 15.59 -14.71
C ALA A 425 8.48 17.12 -14.64
N ARG A 426 9.70 17.68 -14.61
CA ARG A 426 9.93 19.14 -14.54
C ARG A 426 9.02 19.88 -15.52
N ASP A 427 8.53 21.06 -15.14
CA ASP A 427 7.51 21.88 -15.83
C ASP A 427 7.73 22.15 -17.34
N PHE A 428 8.90 21.80 -17.89
CA PHE A 428 9.31 22.05 -19.27
C PHE A 428 9.47 20.78 -20.14
N ASN A 429 9.29 19.56 -19.60
CA ASN A 429 9.39 18.31 -20.36
C ASN A 429 8.01 17.68 -20.58
N THR A 430 7.76 17.16 -21.78
CA THR A 430 6.59 16.32 -22.07
C THR A 430 7.02 14.86 -22.13
N VAL A 431 6.38 14.01 -21.32
CA VAL A 431 6.65 12.57 -21.29
C VAL A 431 5.42 11.82 -21.82
N GLN A 432 5.63 10.93 -22.78
CA GLN A 432 4.61 10.05 -23.33
C GLN A 432 5.06 8.59 -23.19
N ILE A 433 4.18 7.75 -22.64
CA ILE A 433 4.44 6.31 -22.52
C ILE A 433 3.61 5.60 -23.59
N ILE A 434 4.28 4.96 -24.54
CA ILE A 434 3.65 4.18 -25.61
C ILE A 434 4.15 2.74 -25.49
N ARG A 435 3.29 1.87 -24.93
CA ARG A 435 3.59 0.45 -24.66
C ARG A 435 4.83 0.28 -23.77
N ASP A 436 5.93 -0.19 -24.34
CA ASP A 436 7.22 -0.50 -23.73
C ASP A 436 8.24 0.64 -23.92
N LYS A 437 7.83 1.77 -24.48
CA LYS A 437 8.70 2.92 -24.76
C LYS A 437 8.25 4.18 -24.01
N VAL A 438 9.23 4.95 -23.58
CA VAL A 438 9.08 6.31 -23.07
C VAL A 438 9.65 7.27 -24.11
N ILE A 439 8.85 8.25 -24.50
CA ILE A 439 9.28 9.36 -25.35
C ILE A 439 9.28 10.61 -24.47
N LYS A 440 10.45 11.21 -24.29
CA LYS A 440 10.63 12.46 -23.55
C LYS A 440 11.01 13.54 -24.55
N SER A 441 10.24 14.61 -24.59
CA SER A 441 10.48 15.75 -25.48
C SER A 441 10.60 17.05 -24.68
N SER A 442 11.50 17.93 -25.09
CA SER A 442 11.74 19.21 -24.42
C SER A 442 12.05 20.32 -25.43
N LYS A 443 11.68 21.55 -25.07
CA LYS A 443 12.14 22.77 -25.76
C LYS A 443 13.33 23.43 -25.08
N SER A 444 13.71 22.94 -23.90
CA SER A 444 14.79 23.49 -23.10
C SER A 444 16.11 22.78 -23.39
N GLU A 445 17.21 23.54 -23.50
CA GLU A 445 18.56 22.97 -23.61
C GLU A 445 18.99 22.19 -22.35
N ALA A 446 18.25 22.31 -21.24
CA ALA A 446 18.54 21.56 -20.00
C ALA A 446 18.45 20.02 -20.16
N ILE A 447 17.86 19.52 -21.25
CA ILE A 447 17.85 18.08 -21.59
C ILE A 447 19.14 17.61 -22.30
N LEU A 448 20.00 18.53 -22.77
CA LEU A 448 21.18 18.17 -23.56
C LEU A 448 22.12 17.24 -22.81
N GLY A 449 22.32 17.43 -21.51
CA GLY A 449 23.14 16.52 -20.69
C GLY A 449 22.62 15.08 -20.74
N GLU A 450 21.32 14.89 -20.58
CA GLU A 450 20.70 13.56 -20.64
C GLU A 450 20.86 12.92 -22.03
N LEU A 451 20.59 13.67 -23.10
CA LEU A 451 20.80 13.20 -24.47
C LEU A 451 22.26 12.81 -24.73
N TYR A 452 23.20 13.65 -24.28
CA TYR A 452 24.62 13.42 -24.45
C TYR A 452 25.08 12.17 -23.70
N PHE A 453 24.66 12.00 -22.44
CA PHE A 453 24.95 10.79 -21.66
C PHE A 453 24.49 9.54 -22.41
N TYR A 454 23.22 9.51 -22.83
CA TYR A 454 22.66 8.35 -23.49
C TYR A 454 23.32 8.04 -24.85
N ALA A 455 23.75 9.08 -25.57
CA ALA A 455 24.51 8.93 -26.80
C ALA A 455 25.94 8.40 -26.59
N HIS A 456 26.53 8.55 -25.39
CA HIS A 456 27.93 8.19 -25.09
C HIS A 456 28.05 7.24 -23.88
N MET A 457 26.96 6.60 -23.46
CA MET A 457 26.90 5.83 -22.22
C MET A 457 27.89 4.64 -22.26
N PRO A 458 28.68 4.42 -21.19
CA PRO A 458 29.57 3.24 -21.14
C PRO A 458 28.78 1.94 -21.32
N PRO A 459 29.25 1.00 -22.17
CA PRO A 459 28.58 -0.30 -22.33
C PRO A 459 28.42 -1.08 -21.02
N THR A 460 29.33 -0.88 -20.07
CA THR A 460 29.28 -1.48 -18.71
C THR A 460 28.06 -1.02 -17.90
N LEU A 461 27.51 0.17 -18.19
CA LEU A 461 26.35 0.74 -17.49
C LEU A 461 25.02 0.46 -18.20
N SER A 462 25.03 -0.24 -19.34
CA SER A 462 23.83 -0.52 -20.15
C SER A 462 22.71 -1.25 -19.41
N ARG A 463 23.04 -2.02 -18.36
CA ARG A 463 22.05 -2.72 -17.52
C ARG A 463 21.42 -1.82 -16.44
N ILE A 464 22.07 -0.70 -16.12
CA ILE A 464 21.67 0.21 -15.04
C ILE A 464 20.74 1.32 -15.57
N PHE A 465 20.87 1.69 -16.83
CA PHE A 465 20.05 2.73 -17.45
C PHE A 465 19.10 2.15 -18.50
N PRO A 466 17.99 2.84 -18.86
CA PRO A 466 17.11 2.44 -19.96
C PRO A 466 17.87 2.21 -21.27
N SER A 467 17.49 1.17 -22.02
CA SER A 467 17.96 1.01 -23.39
C SER A 467 17.44 2.17 -24.26
N VAL A 468 18.29 2.80 -25.05
CA VAL A 468 17.93 3.99 -25.83
C VAL A 468 17.73 3.59 -27.29
N TYR A 469 16.58 3.96 -27.85
CA TYR A 469 16.26 3.68 -29.25
C TYR A 469 16.68 4.82 -30.17
N SER A 470 16.50 6.08 -29.75
CA SER A 470 16.90 7.24 -30.53
C SER A 470 17.06 8.49 -29.68
N VAL A 471 17.96 9.37 -30.10
CA VAL A 471 18.12 10.75 -29.63
C VAL A 471 18.01 11.69 -30.83
N ASP A 472 17.33 12.83 -30.68
CA ASP A 472 17.08 13.73 -31.81
C ASP A 472 16.92 15.20 -31.39
N TYR A 473 17.16 16.10 -32.35
CA TYR A 473 16.80 17.51 -32.30
C TYR A 473 16.12 17.90 -33.61
N ILE A 474 14.86 18.30 -33.52
CA ILE A 474 14.02 18.71 -34.66
C ILE A 474 14.12 20.23 -34.81
N PRO A 475 14.85 20.77 -35.81
CA PRO A 475 15.05 22.21 -35.93
C PRO A 475 13.76 22.97 -36.23
N ALA A 476 12.86 22.37 -37.01
CA ALA A 476 11.59 22.99 -37.41
C ALA A 476 10.70 23.37 -36.21
N THR A 477 10.80 22.62 -35.11
CA THR A 477 10.01 22.83 -33.89
C THR A 477 10.86 23.20 -32.68
N SER A 478 12.18 23.34 -32.86
CA SER A 478 13.17 23.49 -31.79
C SER A 478 12.96 22.49 -30.64
N THR A 479 12.71 21.23 -30.99
CA THR A 479 12.34 20.19 -30.01
C THR A 479 13.42 19.13 -29.93
N TYR A 480 13.93 18.93 -28.72
CA TYR A 480 14.78 17.82 -28.35
C TYR A 480 13.92 16.61 -28.01
N SER A 481 14.35 15.41 -28.39
CA SER A 481 13.62 14.17 -28.11
C SER A 481 14.55 13.01 -27.79
N ILE A 482 14.12 12.16 -26.85
CA ILE A 482 14.72 10.85 -26.59
C ILE A 482 13.61 9.80 -26.52
N THR A 483 13.84 8.69 -27.21
CA THR A 483 12.99 7.49 -27.13
C THR A 483 13.79 6.38 -26.47
N MET A 484 13.30 5.88 -25.34
CA MET A 484 13.99 4.87 -24.54
C MET A 484 13.03 3.81 -24.00
N GLU A 485 13.58 2.72 -23.48
CA GLU A 485 12.88 1.65 -22.79
C GLU A 485 12.10 2.18 -21.58
N ASN A 486 10.86 1.71 -21.42
CA ASN A 486 10.08 1.93 -20.21
C ASN A 486 10.47 0.93 -19.12
N ARG A 487 11.37 1.34 -18.21
CA ARG A 487 11.75 0.54 -17.04
C ARG A 487 10.54 0.36 -16.11
N ARG A 488 10.03 -0.87 -16.05
CA ARG A 488 8.93 -1.25 -15.16
C ARG A 488 9.45 -1.51 -13.75
N GLY A 489 8.66 -1.13 -12.76
CA GLY A 489 9.02 -1.30 -11.36
C GLY A 489 8.47 -0.20 -10.48
N ARG A 490 9.05 -0.07 -9.28
CA ARG A 490 8.70 0.97 -8.31
C ARG A 490 9.88 1.89 -8.07
N THR A 491 9.63 3.20 -7.92
CA THR A 491 10.71 4.10 -7.52
C THR A 491 11.07 3.90 -6.06
N PHE A 492 12.31 4.19 -5.68
CA PHE A 492 12.72 4.17 -4.29
C PHE A 492 11.93 5.16 -3.42
N SER A 493 11.42 6.26 -4.00
CA SER A 493 10.50 7.17 -3.29
C SER A 493 9.22 6.45 -2.87
N HIS A 494 8.63 5.63 -3.75
CA HIS A 494 7.42 4.86 -3.42
C HIS A 494 7.71 3.83 -2.35
N LEU A 495 8.90 3.21 -2.38
CA LEU A 495 9.29 2.27 -1.35
C LEU A 495 9.45 2.96 0.00
N LEU A 496 10.15 4.10 0.03
CA LEU A 496 10.41 4.89 1.22
C LEU A 496 9.11 5.42 1.82
N VAL A 497 8.37 6.21 1.04
CA VAL A 497 7.11 6.83 1.47
C VAL A 497 6.07 5.75 1.78
N GLY A 498 6.10 4.60 1.11
CA GLY A 498 5.25 3.46 1.44
C GLY A 498 5.71 2.63 2.66
N ARG A 499 6.84 2.95 3.32
CA ARG A 499 7.44 2.15 4.40
C ARG A 499 7.72 0.68 4.02
N SER A 500 8.02 0.45 2.75
CA SER A 500 8.41 -0.88 2.23
C SER A 500 9.90 -0.95 1.91
N ILE A 501 10.65 0.16 1.99
CA ILE A 501 12.10 0.13 1.83
C ILE A 501 12.76 -0.61 2.99
N THR A 502 13.62 -1.56 2.69
CA THR A 502 14.44 -2.31 3.66
C THR A 502 15.90 -1.85 3.58
N LYS A 503 16.73 -2.28 4.54
CA LYS A 503 18.18 -2.08 4.46
C LYS A 503 18.79 -2.77 3.24
N GLY A 504 18.33 -3.98 2.88
CA GLY A 504 18.81 -4.69 1.69
C GLY A 504 18.41 -3.99 0.39
N ARG A 505 17.18 -3.48 0.26
CA ARG A 505 16.77 -2.66 -0.89
C ARG A 505 17.62 -1.39 -1.02
N LEU A 506 17.88 -0.67 0.08
CA LEU A 506 18.79 0.49 0.07
C LEU A 506 20.21 0.08 -0.34
N THR A 507 20.71 -1.05 0.17
CA THR A 507 22.05 -1.55 -0.17
C THR A 507 22.16 -1.84 -1.67
N LYS A 508 21.16 -2.48 -2.30
CA LYS A 508 21.10 -2.69 -3.75
C LYS A 508 21.16 -1.38 -4.54
N PHE A 509 20.45 -0.34 -4.07
CA PHE A 509 20.53 0.99 -4.66
C PHE A 509 21.95 1.55 -4.61
N LEU A 510 22.60 1.46 -3.43
CA LEU A 510 23.94 2.02 -3.21
C LEU A 510 25.02 1.24 -3.97
N GLU A 511 24.91 -0.09 -4.07
CA GLU A 511 25.77 -0.94 -4.89
C GLU A 511 25.68 -0.55 -6.37
N THR A 512 24.45 -0.30 -6.84
CA THR A 512 24.20 0.11 -8.24
C THR A 512 24.76 1.51 -8.51
N LEU A 513 24.57 2.47 -7.59
CA LEU A 513 25.16 3.80 -7.70
C LEU A 513 26.70 3.77 -7.62
N HIS A 514 27.25 2.92 -6.75
CA HIS A 514 28.70 2.73 -6.66
C HIS A 514 29.27 2.16 -7.97
N THR A 515 28.52 1.31 -8.68
CA THR A 515 28.90 0.82 -10.02
C THR A 515 28.97 1.97 -11.04
N ILE A 516 28.10 2.98 -10.93
CA ILE A 516 28.19 4.21 -11.73
C ILE A 516 29.49 4.97 -11.39
N HIS A 517 29.75 5.23 -10.11
CA HIS A 517 30.92 6.00 -9.67
C HIS A 517 32.27 5.34 -9.98
N THR A 518 32.29 4.01 -10.09
CA THR A 518 33.50 3.22 -10.40
C THR A 518 33.62 2.84 -11.86
N ALA A 519 32.68 3.29 -12.71
CA ALA A 519 32.73 3.04 -14.14
C ALA A 519 33.99 3.65 -14.76
N PRO A 520 34.65 2.95 -15.69
CA PRO A 520 35.78 3.50 -16.42
C PRO A 520 35.34 4.66 -17.32
N ASN A 521 36.32 5.47 -17.73
CA ASN A 521 36.06 6.64 -18.55
C ASN A 521 35.37 6.28 -19.89
N THR A 522 34.37 7.07 -20.27
CA THR A 522 33.64 6.95 -21.54
C THR A 522 34.56 7.20 -22.73
N THR A 523 34.41 6.42 -23.80
CA THR A 523 34.94 6.79 -25.12
C THR A 523 34.31 8.09 -25.60
N SER A 524 35.11 8.98 -26.21
CA SER A 524 34.63 10.25 -26.80
C SER A 524 33.71 10.06 -28.01
N GLN A 525 33.58 8.82 -28.51
CA GLN A 525 32.74 8.47 -29.65
C GLN A 525 31.33 8.08 -29.18
N PRO A 526 30.28 8.53 -29.89
CA PRO A 526 28.92 8.07 -29.64
C PRO A 526 28.80 6.54 -29.76
N VAL A 527 28.01 5.93 -28.89
CA VAL A 527 27.68 4.48 -28.93
C VAL A 527 26.44 4.19 -29.79
N MET A 528 25.83 5.22 -30.37
CA MET A 528 24.66 5.15 -31.24
C MET A 528 24.67 6.28 -32.28
N ASP A 529 23.82 6.17 -33.30
CA ASP A 529 23.68 7.21 -34.32
C ASP A 529 23.13 8.51 -33.72
N VAL A 530 23.87 9.60 -33.87
CA VAL A 530 23.48 10.96 -33.45
C VAL A 530 23.24 11.80 -34.70
N PRO A 531 22.01 12.34 -34.91
CA PRO A 531 21.73 13.21 -36.05
C PRO A 531 22.62 14.47 -36.06
N GLU A 532 23.06 14.90 -37.25
CA GLU A 532 23.95 16.07 -37.42
C GLU A 532 23.41 17.34 -36.74
N ALA A 533 22.09 17.55 -36.80
CA ALA A 533 21.44 18.69 -36.14
C ALA A 533 21.57 18.66 -34.61
N LEU A 534 21.57 17.47 -34.01
CA LEU A 534 21.80 17.29 -32.57
C LEU A 534 23.30 17.37 -32.24
N ASP A 535 24.16 16.79 -33.05
CA ASP A 535 25.62 16.86 -32.83
C ASP A 535 26.12 18.31 -32.87
N ALA A 536 25.56 19.14 -33.75
CA ALA A 536 25.82 20.58 -33.79
C ALA A 536 25.45 21.31 -32.48
N LYS A 537 24.54 20.76 -31.66
CA LYS A 537 24.22 21.26 -30.32
C LYS A 537 25.20 20.75 -29.25
N PHE A 538 25.80 19.59 -29.45
CA PHE A 538 26.83 19.05 -28.56
C PHE A 538 28.18 19.72 -28.76
N ALA A 539 28.61 19.93 -30.01
CA ALA A 539 29.94 20.44 -30.36
C ALA A 539 30.43 21.65 -29.53
N PRO A 540 29.66 22.76 -29.37
CA PRO A 540 30.14 23.92 -28.61
C PRO A 540 30.20 23.70 -27.09
N LYS A 541 29.63 22.60 -26.58
CA LYS A 541 29.54 22.25 -25.16
C LYS A 541 30.44 21.06 -24.81
N ARG A 542 31.25 20.54 -25.73
CA ARG A 542 32.22 19.49 -25.40
C ARG A 542 33.39 20.10 -24.61
N PRO A 543 33.80 19.51 -23.48
CA PRO A 543 35.07 19.88 -22.86
C PRO A 543 36.16 19.52 -23.88
N GLY A 544 36.90 20.53 -24.36
CA GLY A 544 38.07 20.30 -25.21
C GLY A 544 39.22 19.71 -24.38
N ASP A 545 40.42 20.27 -24.49
CA ASP A 545 41.56 19.85 -23.65
C ASP A 545 41.55 20.46 -22.22
N HIS A 546 40.47 21.16 -21.85
CA HIS A 546 40.36 21.81 -20.55
C HIS A 546 39.98 20.80 -19.45
N PRO A 547 40.65 20.84 -18.28
CA PRO A 547 40.27 20.00 -17.15
C PRO A 547 38.84 20.34 -16.69
N ILE A 548 38.04 19.31 -16.43
CA ILE A 548 36.65 19.46 -16.01
C ILE A 548 36.59 19.98 -14.57
N ASN A 549 35.90 21.11 -14.37
CA ASN A 549 35.63 21.62 -13.02
C ASN A 549 34.48 20.83 -12.37
N ILE A 550 34.81 19.82 -11.57
CA ILE A 550 33.81 19.04 -10.83
C ILE A 550 33.06 19.84 -9.76
N TYR A 551 33.52 21.04 -9.41
CA TYR A 551 32.88 21.92 -8.42
C TYR A 551 31.81 22.85 -9.01
N ALA A 552 31.69 22.90 -10.34
CA ALA A 552 30.77 23.75 -11.09
C ALA A 552 29.31 23.71 -10.60
N ASN A 553 28.88 22.60 -9.99
CA ASN A 553 27.53 22.40 -9.48
C ASN A 553 27.28 22.88 -8.03
N TYR A 554 28.29 23.46 -7.37
CA TYR A 554 28.23 23.93 -5.98
C TYR A 554 28.07 25.46 -5.87
N GLY A 555 29.15 26.18 -5.53
CA GLY A 555 29.11 27.60 -5.11
C GLY A 555 28.52 28.51 -6.18
N THR A 556 29.00 28.38 -7.43
CA THR A 556 28.47 29.13 -8.59
C THR A 556 26.97 28.95 -8.74
N LYS A 557 26.48 27.71 -8.61
CA LYS A 557 25.05 27.37 -8.73
C LYS A 557 24.22 27.92 -7.57
N LEU A 558 24.73 27.81 -6.34
CA LEU A 558 24.10 28.36 -5.14
C LEU A 558 23.92 29.88 -5.26
N ARG A 559 25.02 30.60 -5.56
CA ARG A 559 25.04 32.05 -5.75
C ARG A 559 24.09 32.48 -6.87
N SER A 560 24.17 31.84 -8.04
CA SER A 560 23.30 32.14 -9.18
C SER A 560 21.82 32.03 -8.80
N ARG A 561 21.40 30.95 -8.14
CA ARG A 561 20.00 30.74 -7.74
C ARG A 561 19.56 31.76 -6.69
N TYR A 562 20.41 32.04 -5.71
CA TYR A 562 20.11 32.99 -4.64
C TYR A 562 19.86 34.39 -5.17
N PHE A 563 20.76 34.90 -6.01
CA PHE A 563 20.65 36.26 -6.55
C PHE A 563 19.57 36.40 -7.64
N GLN A 564 19.37 35.39 -8.50
CA GLN A 564 18.31 35.43 -9.51
C GLN A 564 16.90 35.35 -8.92
N HIS A 565 16.75 34.77 -7.73
CA HIS A 565 15.47 34.61 -7.05
C HIS A 565 15.44 35.33 -5.71
N ARG A 566 16.12 36.48 -5.62
CA ARG A 566 16.32 37.23 -4.37
C ARG A 566 15.01 37.49 -3.61
N ASP A 567 13.96 37.90 -4.32
CA ASP A 567 12.63 38.13 -3.74
C ASP A 567 12.06 36.90 -3.03
N ARG A 568 12.31 35.69 -3.55
CA ARG A 568 11.83 34.44 -2.92
C ARG A 568 12.56 34.14 -1.63
N TYR A 569 13.85 34.45 -1.54
CA TYR A 569 14.65 34.21 -0.34
C TYR A 569 14.42 35.29 0.72
N ASP A 570 14.34 36.56 0.33
CA ASP A 570 14.09 37.66 1.25
C ASP A 570 12.70 37.52 1.91
N ALA A 571 11.71 36.99 1.18
CA ALA A 571 10.38 36.66 1.72
C ALA A 571 10.41 35.59 2.84
N LEU A 572 11.48 34.79 2.95
CA LEU A 572 11.67 33.79 4.02
C LEU A 572 12.37 34.37 5.26
N GLY A 573 12.72 35.66 5.25
CA GLY A 573 13.29 36.37 6.38
C GLY A 573 14.80 36.20 6.57
N PRO A 574 15.37 36.78 7.65
CA PRO A 574 16.82 36.91 7.84
C PRO A 574 17.57 35.58 7.99
N LEU A 575 16.86 34.50 8.38
CA LEU A 575 17.43 33.17 8.46
C LEU A 575 17.96 32.70 7.10
N ALA A 576 17.26 33.02 6.00
CA ALA A 576 17.68 32.63 4.66
C ALA A 576 19.03 33.25 4.27
N ALA A 577 19.23 34.53 4.58
CA ALA A 577 20.50 35.22 4.32
C ALA A 577 21.65 34.66 5.18
N SER A 578 21.37 34.35 6.45
CA SER A 578 22.36 33.73 7.35
C SER A 578 22.79 32.34 6.88
N LEU A 579 21.82 31.50 6.47
CA LEU A 579 22.11 30.17 5.93
C LEU A 579 22.87 30.26 4.60
N PHE A 580 22.49 31.19 3.71
CA PHE A 580 23.23 31.45 2.48
C PHE A 580 24.71 31.73 2.76
N ALA A 581 25.02 32.69 3.65
CA ALA A 581 26.40 33.06 3.95
C ALA A 581 27.23 31.88 4.48
N ARG A 582 26.66 31.08 5.39
CA ARG A 582 27.31 29.88 5.95
C ARG A 582 27.57 28.80 4.88
N LEU A 583 26.63 28.62 3.96
CA LEU A 583 26.74 27.64 2.88
C LEU A 583 27.74 28.10 1.82
N ASP A 584 27.72 29.40 1.47
CA ASP A 584 28.64 30.01 0.50
C ASP A 584 30.09 29.87 0.97
N GLU A 585 30.38 30.26 2.23
CA GLU A 585 31.71 30.09 2.85
C GLU A 585 32.16 28.62 2.87
N PHE A 586 31.24 27.71 3.21
CA PHE A 586 31.54 26.28 3.20
C PHE A 586 31.90 25.78 1.79
N LEU A 587 31.13 26.14 0.77
CA LEU A 587 31.36 25.68 -0.60
C LEU A 587 32.64 26.27 -1.19
N ASP A 588 32.95 27.54 -0.90
CA ASP A 588 34.23 28.14 -1.29
C ASP A 588 35.41 27.43 -0.63
N THR A 589 35.30 27.10 0.66
CA THR A 589 36.33 26.29 1.36
C THR A 589 36.42 24.88 0.78
N TYR A 590 35.29 24.28 0.41
CA TYR A 590 35.22 22.93 -0.13
C TYR A 590 35.94 22.82 -1.48
N GLU A 591 35.75 23.81 -2.34
CA GLU A 591 36.44 23.94 -3.63
C GLU A 591 37.91 24.31 -3.46
N ALA A 592 38.23 25.31 -2.63
CA ALA A 592 39.60 25.78 -2.41
C ALA A 592 40.52 24.72 -1.77
N GLU A 593 39.98 23.84 -0.94
CA GLU A 593 40.72 22.73 -0.31
C GLU A 593 40.64 21.43 -1.13
N GLU A 594 40.11 21.48 -2.36
CA GLU A 594 40.00 20.34 -3.28
C GLU A 594 39.35 19.08 -2.64
N LYS A 595 38.32 19.27 -1.79
CA LYS A 595 37.67 18.17 -1.04
C LYS A 595 36.74 17.29 -1.87
N GLY A 596 36.73 17.50 -3.19
CA GLY A 596 35.89 16.80 -4.14
C GLY A 596 36.48 15.43 -4.42
N VAL A 597 35.62 14.46 -4.74
CA VAL A 597 36.07 13.11 -5.12
C VAL A 597 35.65 12.89 -6.56
N HIS A 598 36.62 12.96 -7.46
CA HIS A 598 36.39 12.76 -8.88
C HIS A 598 35.88 11.34 -9.18
N ALA A 599 34.87 11.26 -10.04
CA ALA A 599 34.47 10.06 -10.76
C ALA A 599 34.33 10.37 -12.25
N ASN A 600 34.67 9.38 -13.09
CA ASN A 600 34.48 9.51 -14.54
C ASN A 600 33.00 9.57 -14.92
N VAL A 601 32.13 8.98 -14.10
CA VAL A 601 30.68 8.98 -14.32
C VAL A 601 30.00 9.21 -12.98
N ILE A 602 29.18 10.25 -12.92
CA ILE A 602 28.18 10.46 -11.88
C ILE A 602 26.78 10.46 -12.51
N HIS A 603 25.76 10.16 -11.69
CA HIS A 603 24.37 10.32 -12.08
C HIS A 603 23.95 11.80 -12.08
N GLY A 604 24.44 12.59 -11.12
CA GLY A 604 24.20 14.02 -10.94
C GLY A 604 22.82 14.41 -10.38
N ASP A 605 21.88 13.47 -10.26
CA ASP A 605 20.60 13.65 -9.52
C ASP A 605 20.00 12.32 -8.99
N PRO A 606 20.77 11.45 -8.28
CA PRO A 606 20.30 10.13 -7.84
C PRO A 606 19.40 10.22 -6.59
N VAL A 607 18.45 11.15 -6.58
CA VAL A 607 17.36 11.14 -5.59
C VAL A 607 16.51 9.88 -5.79
N PHE A 608 15.81 9.44 -4.74
CA PHE A 608 15.04 8.18 -4.78
C PHE A 608 13.94 8.15 -5.85
N SER A 609 13.49 9.29 -6.36
CA SER A 609 12.50 9.36 -7.45
C SER A 609 13.07 8.93 -8.80
N ASN A 610 14.39 8.99 -8.93
CA ASN A 610 15.14 8.73 -10.16
C ASN A 610 15.78 7.34 -10.18
N ALA A 611 15.44 6.49 -9.20
CA ALA A 611 15.84 5.09 -9.19
C ALA A 611 14.62 4.18 -9.09
N ILE A 612 14.62 3.12 -9.90
CA ILE A 612 13.53 2.15 -10.02
C ILE A 612 14.08 0.78 -9.65
N ILE A 613 13.41 0.09 -8.73
CA ILE A 613 13.61 -1.35 -8.52
C ILE A 613 12.63 -2.11 -9.42
N SER A 614 13.11 -3.11 -10.15
CA SER A 614 12.30 -3.91 -11.07
C SER A 614 11.21 -4.71 -10.34
N ASP A 615 10.19 -5.14 -11.08
CA ASP A 615 9.08 -5.94 -10.53
C ASP A 615 9.54 -7.32 -9.99
N ASP A 616 10.70 -7.82 -10.42
CA ASP A 616 11.34 -9.00 -9.85
C ASP A 616 12.34 -8.66 -8.72
N GLU A 617 12.49 -7.40 -8.34
CA GLU A 617 13.41 -6.93 -7.29
C GLU A 617 14.89 -7.30 -7.46
N ARG A 618 15.30 -7.68 -8.67
CA ARG A 618 16.66 -8.08 -8.99
C ARG A 618 17.54 -6.92 -9.42
N THR A 619 16.96 -5.96 -10.13
CA THR A 619 17.70 -4.88 -10.74
C THR A 619 17.24 -3.54 -10.20
N VAL A 620 18.21 -2.67 -9.95
CA VAL A 620 17.97 -1.24 -9.75
C VAL A 620 18.41 -0.53 -11.03
N SER A 621 17.56 0.35 -11.53
CA SER A 621 17.87 1.17 -12.69
C SER A 621 17.73 2.64 -12.35
N PHE A 622 18.58 3.48 -12.96
CA PHE A 622 18.55 4.93 -12.81
C PHE A 622 18.01 5.61 -14.06
N ILE A 623 17.34 6.75 -13.88
CA ILE A 623 16.75 7.58 -14.93
C ILE A 623 17.02 9.06 -14.65
N ASP A 624 16.86 9.92 -15.68
CA ASP A 624 16.96 11.38 -15.52
C ASP A 624 18.35 11.87 -15.05
N VAL A 625 19.39 11.23 -15.58
CA VAL A 625 20.80 11.56 -15.39
C VAL A 625 21.14 13.02 -15.76
N ARG A 626 22.08 13.61 -15.01
CA ARG A 626 22.63 14.95 -15.20
C ARG A 626 24.10 14.83 -15.61
N CYS A 627 24.32 14.91 -16.91
CA CYS A 627 25.64 14.87 -17.53
C CYS A 627 25.98 16.25 -18.08
N GLN A 628 25.99 17.24 -17.17
CA GLN A 628 26.31 18.62 -17.50
C GLN A 628 26.88 19.36 -16.28
N LEU A 629 28.04 19.98 -16.48
CA LEU A 629 28.71 20.87 -15.53
C LEU A 629 28.86 22.24 -16.19
N GLU A 630 28.16 23.25 -15.66
CA GLU A 630 28.05 24.59 -16.27
C GLU A 630 27.64 24.49 -17.76
N ASN A 631 28.55 24.87 -18.67
CA ASN A 631 28.34 24.88 -20.11
C ASN A 631 28.82 23.60 -20.78
N TYR A 632 29.46 22.69 -20.04
CA TYR A 632 30.09 21.49 -20.59
C TYR A 632 29.23 20.25 -20.38
N LEU A 633 29.06 19.46 -21.44
CA LEU A 633 28.43 18.14 -21.42
C LEU A 633 29.48 17.12 -21.04
N THR A 634 29.37 16.56 -19.85
CA THR A 634 30.32 15.58 -19.32
C THR A 634 29.65 14.70 -18.27
N PRO A 635 29.94 13.38 -18.27
CA PRO A 635 29.49 12.47 -17.23
C PRO A 635 30.33 12.59 -15.96
N GLU A 636 31.51 13.21 -16.05
CA GLU A 636 32.42 13.35 -14.92
C GLU A 636 31.85 14.28 -13.85
N GLY A 637 32.24 14.06 -12.59
CA GLY A 637 31.83 14.93 -11.50
C GLY A 637 32.33 14.49 -10.14
N ASP A 638 31.76 15.08 -9.10
CA ASP A 638 32.09 14.80 -7.71
C ASP A 638 31.10 13.79 -7.10
N ILE A 639 31.63 12.67 -6.59
CA ILE A 639 30.87 11.62 -5.89
C ILE A 639 30.08 12.20 -4.71
N ASN A 640 30.61 13.21 -4.01
CA ASN A 640 29.90 13.81 -2.87
C ASN A 640 28.60 14.51 -3.30
N TYR A 641 28.51 14.97 -4.56
CA TYR A 641 27.30 15.59 -5.09
C TYR A 641 26.16 14.57 -5.17
N ASP A 642 26.44 13.42 -5.76
CA ASP A 642 25.50 12.30 -5.89
C ASP A 642 25.10 11.73 -4.53
N LEU A 643 26.07 11.49 -3.67
CA LEU A 643 25.81 11.01 -2.32
C LEU A 643 25.03 12.04 -1.48
N GLY A 644 25.24 13.33 -1.70
CA GLY A 644 24.43 14.39 -1.11
C GLY A 644 22.97 14.38 -1.61
N LYS A 645 22.73 13.97 -2.86
CA LYS A 645 21.38 13.78 -3.43
C LYS A 645 20.67 12.55 -2.88
N VAL A 646 21.40 11.47 -2.64
CA VAL A 646 20.89 10.30 -1.90
C VAL A 646 20.53 10.72 -0.47
N LEU A 647 21.45 11.41 0.21
CA LEU A 647 21.23 11.87 1.58
C LEU A 647 20.09 12.89 1.68
N GLN A 648 19.85 13.70 0.65
CA GLN A 648 18.66 14.55 0.52
C GLN A 648 17.36 13.73 0.62
N SER A 649 17.29 12.58 -0.07
CA SER A 649 16.16 11.64 0.04
C SER A 649 16.04 11.09 1.47
N LEU A 650 17.17 10.66 2.05
CA LEU A 650 17.27 10.15 3.41
C LEU A 650 17.05 11.21 4.51
N CYS A 651 17.06 12.49 4.18
CA CYS A 651 16.68 13.61 5.04
C CYS A 651 15.19 13.98 4.93
N GLY A 652 14.40 13.21 4.17
CA GLY A 652 12.94 13.35 4.10
C GLY A 652 12.43 14.12 2.88
N TYR A 653 13.27 14.38 1.88
CA TYR A 653 12.87 15.09 0.66
C TYR A 653 11.64 14.45 -0.02
N ASP A 654 11.64 13.13 -0.19
CA ASP A 654 10.56 12.40 -0.86
C ASP A 654 9.24 12.46 -0.09
N TYR A 655 9.26 12.49 1.24
CA TYR A 655 8.06 12.67 2.05
C TYR A 655 7.44 14.05 1.83
N ILE A 656 8.26 15.11 1.82
CA ILE A 656 7.76 16.48 1.58
C ILE A 656 7.16 16.60 0.18
N LEU A 657 7.80 16.03 -0.84
CA LEU A 657 7.22 16.01 -2.19
C LEU A 657 5.90 15.26 -2.25
N PHE A 658 5.82 14.11 -1.58
CA PHE A 658 4.59 13.33 -1.52
C PHE A 658 3.47 14.08 -0.80
N MET A 659 3.74 14.67 0.36
CA MET A 659 2.79 15.47 1.13
C MET A 659 2.27 16.65 0.30
N SER A 660 3.17 17.34 -0.39
CA SER A 660 2.81 18.45 -1.29
C SER A 660 1.92 17.99 -2.46
N ALA A 661 2.26 16.87 -3.10
CA ALA A 661 1.49 16.32 -4.21
C ALA A 661 0.07 15.89 -3.81
N ASN A 662 -0.13 15.53 -2.54
CA ASN A 662 -1.41 15.10 -1.97
C ASN A 662 -2.12 16.21 -1.17
N ASN A 663 -1.70 17.47 -1.31
CA ASN A 663 -2.31 18.65 -0.65
C ASN A 663 -2.39 18.55 0.89
N TYR A 664 -1.42 17.93 1.53
CA TYR A 664 -1.30 17.97 2.98
C TYR A 664 -1.04 19.41 3.45
N ASP A 665 -1.63 19.80 4.58
CA ASP A 665 -1.36 21.09 5.20
C ASP A 665 0.01 21.07 5.88
N LEU A 666 0.95 21.80 5.29
CA LEU A 666 2.33 21.94 5.78
C LEU A 666 2.54 23.24 6.58
N THR A 667 1.50 24.03 6.85
CA THR A 667 1.64 25.29 7.61
C THR A 667 2.16 25.06 9.02
N GLY A 668 1.67 24.03 9.71
CA GLY A 668 2.17 23.61 11.03
C GLY A 668 3.58 23.01 11.00
N ALA A 669 4.09 22.63 9.84
CA ALA A 669 5.44 22.08 9.66
C ALA A 669 6.54 23.16 9.80
N LEU A 670 6.17 24.41 10.04
CA LEU A 670 7.08 25.54 10.27
C LEU A 670 7.20 25.92 11.75
N GLU A 671 6.45 25.26 12.64
CA GLU A 671 6.62 25.41 14.08
C GLU A 671 7.86 24.62 14.54
N ASP A 672 8.87 25.30 15.07
CA ASP A 672 10.19 24.73 15.40
C ASP A 672 10.12 23.53 16.36
N ASP A 673 9.12 23.49 17.25
CA ASP A 673 8.96 22.41 18.24
C ASP A 673 8.23 21.16 17.69
N LYS A 674 7.63 21.23 16.50
CA LYS A 674 6.91 20.08 15.90
C LYS A 674 7.79 19.37 14.87
N PRO A 675 7.90 18.03 14.91
CA PRO A 675 8.64 17.29 13.89
C PRO A 675 7.96 17.39 12.52
N LEU A 676 8.77 17.43 11.45
CA LEU A 676 8.28 17.48 10.06
C LEU A 676 7.57 16.19 9.63
N LEU A 677 8.00 15.07 10.17
CA LEU A 677 7.52 13.72 9.87
C LEU A 677 7.04 13.07 11.16
N ASP A 678 6.22 12.03 11.05
CA ASP A 678 5.84 11.25 12.22
C ASP A 678 7.03 10.44 12.78
N GLU A 679 6.85 9.87 13.98
CA GLU A 679 7.89 9.13 14.68
C GLU A 679 8.40 7.94 13.85
N ALA A 680 7.50 7.20 13.20
CA ALA A 680 7.84 6.01 12.43
C ALA A 680 8.67 6.34 11.19
N ASP A 681 8.32 7.40 10.45
CA ASP A 681 9.09 7.88 9.30
C ASP A 681 10.46 8.41 9.73
N THR A 682 10.51 9.13 10.85
CA THR A 682 11.76 9.66 11.42
C THR A 682 12.72 8.53 11.81
N GLU A 683 12.21 7.49 12.48
CA GLU A 683 13.01 6.34 12.87
C GLU A 683 13.50 5.54 11.66
N LEU A 684 12.64 5.29 10.68
CA LEU A 684 13.02 4.66 9.42
C LEU A 684 14.15 5.43 8.72
N LEU A 685 14.03 6.76 8.59
CA LEU A 685 15.08 7.57 7.97
C LEU A 685 16.40 7.53 8.74
N ASN A 686 16.36 7.51 10.08
CA ASN A 686 17.57 7.39 10.89
C ASN A 686 18.25 6.02 10.69
N GLU A 687 17.48 4.93 10.68
CA GLU A 687 18.00 3.58 10.41
C GLU A 687 18.65 3.50 9.01
N LEU A 688 18.02 4.09 8.00
CA LEU A 688 18.53 4.12 6.62
C LEU A 688 19.75 5.03 6.47
N GLN A 689 19.84 6.14 7.21
CA GLN A 689 21.02 7.01 7.23
C GLN A 689 22.24 6.28 7.81
N GLU A 690 22.09 5.52 8.90
CA GLU A 690 23.20 4.72 9.43
C GLU A 690 23.64 3.66 8.40
N GLN A 691 22.69 2.92 7.81
CA GLN A 691 23.00 1.96 6.73
C GLN A 691 23.74 2.61 5.56
N PHE A 692 23.33 3.82 5.17
CA PHE A 692 23.99 4.59 4.11
C PHE A 692 25.45 4.89 4.47
N PHE A 693 25.72 5.43 5.66
CA PHE A 693 27.09 5.77 6.05
C PHE A 693 27.97 4.54 6.30
N ASP A 694 27.41 3.46 6.82
CA ASP A 694 28.12 2.18 6.96
C ASP A 694 28.49 1.62 5.58
N PHE A 695 27.57 1.69 4.61
CA PHE A 695 27.88 1.30 3.23
C PHE A 695 29.02 2.14 2.64
N LEU A 696 28.99 3.48 2.80
CA LEU A 696 30.04 4.35 2.28
C LEU A 696 31.42 4.01 2.85
N LYS A 697 31.48 3.80 4.17
CA LYS A 697 32.72 3.44 4.88
C LYS A 697 33.32 2.12 4.38
N ASN A 698 32.47 1.16 4.01
CA ASN A 698 32.91 -0.19 3.64
C ASN A 698 33.22 -0.35 2.15
N ASN A 699 32.66 0.49 1.27
CA ASN A 699 32.73 0.29 -0.19
C ASN A 699 33.51 1.36 -0.96
N TYR A 700 33.66 2.58 -0.42
CA TYR A 700 34.46 3.62 -1.07
C TYR A 700 35.89 3.60 -0.53
N SER A 701 36.88 3.63 -1.43
CA SER A 701 38.31 3.63 -1.08
C SER A 701 38.77 4.94 -0.44
N VAL A 702 38.06 6.04 -0.70
CA VAL A 702 38.31 7.35 -0.13
C VAL A 702 37.43 7.61 1.10
N ARG A 703 37.97 8.36 2.07
CA ARG A 703 37.21 8.73 3.27
C ARG A 703 36.15 9.78 2.93
N LEU A 704 34.89 9.35 2.83
CA LEU A 704 33.73 10.22 2.66
C LEU A 704 33.20 10.67 4.03
N HIS A 705 33.35 11.95 4.35
CA HIS A 705 33.07 12.44 5.70
C HIS A 705 31.59 12.80 5.92
N ARG A 706 30.95 12.28 7.00
CA ARG A 706 29.51 12.53 7.32
C ARG A 706 29.18 14.01 7.33
N LYS A 707 30.00 14.83 7.99
CA LYS A 707 29.83 16.29 8.07
C LYS A 707 29.85 16.98 6.71
N THR A 708 30.73 16.56 5.81
CA THR A 708 30.82 17.12 4.45
C THR A 708 29.56 16.82 3.67
N LEU A 709 29.10 15.56 3.70
CA LEU A 709 27.89 15.14 2.99
C LEU A 709 26.63 15.86 3.52
N PHE A 710 26.48 16.04 4.84
CA PHE A 710 25.38 16.83 5.37
C PHE A 710 25.43 18.31 4.95
N ARG A 711 26.61 18.94 4.94
CA ARG A 711 26.74 20.34 4.47
C ARG A 711 26.46 20.49 2.98
N VAL A 712 26.94 19.56 2.15
CA VAL A 712 26.58 19.47 0.73
C VAL A 712 25.06 19.32 0.58
N THR A 713 24.44 18.39 1.31
CA THR A 713 23.00 18.15 1.29
C THR A 713 22.18 19.38 1.71
N ALA A 714 22.64 20.11 2.73
CA ALA A 714 22.01 21.37 3.14
C ALA A 714 22.04 22.41 2.02
N SER A 715 23.16 22.54 1.31
CA SER A 715 23.27 23.44 0.14
C SER A 715 22.30 23.05 -0.99
N LEU A 716 22.06 21.74 -1.16
CA LEU A 716 21.10 21.23 -2.15
C LEU A 716 19.66 21.60 -1.76
N PHE A 717 19.26 21.44 -0.49
CA PHE A 717 17.95 21.89 -0.02
C PHE A 717 17.75 23.40 -0.19
N PHE A 718 18.74 24.21 0.20
CA PHE A 718 18.68 25.67 0.03
C PHE A 718 18.50 26.07 -1.45
N SER A 719 19.19 25.36 -2.34
CA SER A 719 19.14 25.59 -3.78
C SER A 719 17.83 25.11 -4.43
N LEU A 720 16.99 24.32 -3.75
CA LEU A 720 15.68 23.86 -4.25
C LEU A 720 14.56 24.87 -4.06
N ILE A 721 14.69 25.79 -3.08
CA ILE A 721 13.67 26.78 -2.71
C ILE A 721 13.02 27.47 -3.93
N PRO A 722 13.78 28.00 -4.91
CA PRO A 722 13.18 28.70 -6.06
C PRO A 722 12.61 27.78 -7.13
N LEU A 723 12.87 26.47 -7.07
CA LEU A 723 12.46 25.49 -8.08
C LEU A 723 11.12 24.81 -7.78
N HIS A 724 10.60 24.99 -6.56
CA HIS A 724 9.33 24.44 -6.14
C HIS A 724 8.30 25.54 -5.89
N ARG A 725 7.04 25.16 -5.62
CA ARG A 725 5.96 26.09 -5.29
C ARG A 725 6.32 26.94 -4.06
N LYS A 726 5.75 28.15 -3.96
CA LYS A 726 6.15 29.14 -2.93
C LYS A 726 5.98 28.62 -1.51
N GLU A 727 4.95 27.81 -1.29
CA GLU A 727 4.56 27.24 -0.01
C GLU A 727 5.61 26.28 0.55
N LEU A 728 6.39 25.62 -0.32
CA LEU A 728 7.47 24.72 0.09
C LEU A 728 8.77 25.44 0.44
N GLY A 729 8.91 26.73 0.12
CA GLY A 729 10.14 27.48 0.35
C GLY A 729 10.57 27.48 1.81
N ALA A 730 9.63 27.71 2.73
CA ALA A 730 9.90 27.70 4.17
C ALA A 730 10.23 26.29 4.69
N VAL A 731 9.57 25.25 4.16
CA VAL A 731 9.84 23.85 4.53
C VAL A 731 11.26 23.46 4.12
N PHE A 732 11.67 23.75 2.88
CA PHE A 732 13.04 23.47 2.44
C PHE A 732 14.09 24.31 3.16
N LEU A 733 13.76 25.54 3.57
CA LEU A 733 14.64 26.34 4.42
C LEU A 733 14.84 25.70 5.80
N ARG A 734 13.76 25.19 6.40
CA ARG A 734 13.82 24.43 7.66
C ARG A 734 14.65 23.15 7.50
N MET A 735 14.40 22.35 6.47
CA MET A 735 15.19 21.14 6.17
C MET A 735 16.67 21.47 5.98
N CYS A 736 16.99 22.56 5.27
CA CYS A 736 18.35 23.07 5.13
C CYS A 736 18.99 23.36 6.50
N LYS A 737 18.28 24.12 7.37
CA LYS A 737 18.75 24.44 8.72
C LYS A 737 19.00 23.17 9.54
N GLU A 738 18.03 22.27 9.64
CA GLU A 738 18.14 21.03 10.41
C GLU A 738 19.29 20.14 9.92
N THR A 739 19.47 20.06 8.60
CA THR A 739 20.59 19.30 7.99
C THR A 739 21.95 19.94 8.33
N LEU A 740 22.03 21.28 8.35
CA LEU A 740 23.24 22.00 8.70
C LEU A 740 23.57 21.91 10.20
N ASP A 741 22.55 21.92 11.06
CA ASP A 741 22.68 21.75 12.51
C ASP A 741 23.17 20.34 12.86
N LYS A 742 22.64 19.30 12.17
CA LYS A 742 23.18 17.92 12.24
C LYS A 742 24.67 17.88 11.89
N ALA A 743 25.09 18.58 10.84
CA ALA A 743 26.51 18.67 10.48
C ALA A 743 27.36 19.38 11.55
N GLY A 744 26.78 20.37 12.25
CA GLY A 744 27.43 21.11 13.32
C GLY A 744 27.81 20.24 14.52
N GLY A 745 26.99 19.24 14.84
CA GLY A 745 27.24 18.28 15.94
C GLY A 745 28.29 17.21 15.65
N ILE A 746 28.84 17.14 14.43
CA ILE A 746 29.81 16.12 14.00
C ILE A 746 31.23 16.71 14.01
N GLY A 747 32.22 16.00 14.56
CA GLY A 747 33.64 16.33 14.46
C GLY A 747 34.24 15.95 13.10
N TYR A 748 35.33 16.60 12.65
CA TYR A 748 36.06 16.22 11.42
C TYR A 748 37.14 15.17 11.70
#